data_AF-A0A8J6Z3J6-F1
#
_entry.id   AF-A0A8J6Z3J6-F1
#
_cell.length_a   1.000
_cell.length_b   1.000
_cell.length_c   1.000
_cell.angle_alpha   90.00
_cell.angle_beta   90.00
_cell.angle_gamma   90.00
#
_symmetry.space_group_name_H-M   'P 1'
#
loop_
_entity.id
_entity.type
_entity.pdbx_description
1 polymer ?
#
loop_
_entity_poly.entity_id
_entity_poly.type
_entity_poly.pdbx_seq_one_letter_code
_entity_poly.pdbx_strand_id
1 'polypeptide(L)'
;MVKDIGLYFYNGQDNDTLATVWNWQQLYTDGTGDGSTTQLMLNVNMHYFSGLDASDVDGTANNQSAGMLDRTLAHEFTHAVMGTNIRYFQKLPKFIKEGSAELTHGIDDERGSTIFRIAYDNDWLDSSLVLDNTGTGSQTVGDGYSGGYMFLRYFARRAALQTLFDSGINPLSIVGTEGADSISNTLDGATIQALGGNDSIENEGDSVLIYGDAGDDSINNYSTNGNSGFDVITDYTEGEIIQIKGVAVSSITTYGNDVTFTAYNNRLIVRNAADKVITYIDSSGTTKTFEPASKLVTLTDGADTYYNAVNGATIDGGAGNDTIENSGASVLIDGGAGNDKISNDGGSNVLIDGGDGADEIRTWGSNVTINGAGGKDSISNYSADVTIGGGLGDDSIYNRGANVRYIYSDGDGSDTVTGFNENSTLQIDGNTYYTVVNGNNVIVHVGDDSILLNGAATLATLNIAGVHYNPSLVVGTEGADTLENTVSGATILGYGGNDIISNSGSNVTIDGGAGNDSISNDSSNVTIDGGAGNDSISNDSSNVTIDGGAGNDSISNDSSNVTIDGGAGNDKIFNRSATVSIVGGDGNDYINNNSATVTIDAGDGNNYISNSGANSKITAGGGNDSIVNSVLNVSISNGKGNDSIVNDGVNVSIDGGDDADYIVSGGSKVSISGGDGNDSIINNGGENMLFAYNLGDGNDLIGGFNATSTLSIGGAKYTSAKSGNDLIFTVGSGKVTLQGAATLSTVNIIGDEEIVTLLTVNDSTASVVTTDAAVKVVDASARTTAVQITGNALANTIISGKGNDTLTGGKGNDVFIYTAGKDVITDYASGDKISLGAAISATAVSGNNVVFTVGKGSLTVTNGKGKALALIDSKGKSSTATISDVVTVTNSTKSPVTVAPYVKTVNASKRTKAVKITGNALANTIISGKGNDTLTGGKGNDLFVYSGGKDVITDYAVGDKISLGAAISDTTISGNNVVFTVGKGSLTINNGKGKKLALIDAKGKSSTQTISDVVTVTNSTKSPVTVAPYVKTVNASKRTKAVKITGNAFANTIIGGKGNDVFIYTAGKDVISDYASGDKISLGAEISATAVSGNNVVFTVGKGSLTVNNAKGKKLALIDAKGKSSTQTISDVLTVTNSTKSPVTVAPYVKTINASARTTAVKITGNALANTISGGTKNDSIVGGKGNDKLYGGGKNVIYGFENDDLLQITGAFSASYNKSAKSIAFKVGKTASAITLRDFGATTTFHVNDSTYQLSGSKLTKK
;
A
#
# COMPACT_ATOMS: atom_id res chain seq x y z
N MET A 1 22.39 -46.10 94.30
CA MET A 1 21.15 -45.45 94.76
C MET A 1 21.52 -44.07 95.26
N VAL A 2 20.96 -43.04 94.61
CA VAL A 2 21.16 -41.63 94.95
C VAL A 2 20.72 -41.39 96.38
N LYS A 3 21.56 -40.75 97.18
CA LYS A 3 21.25 -40.44 98.58
C LYS A 3 20.68 -39.03 98.75
N ASP A 4 21.00 -38.11 97.84
CA ASP A 4 20.51 -36.72 97.86
C ASP A 4 20.27 -36.21 96.43
N ILE A 5 19.14 -35.50 96.24
CA ILE A 5 18.81 -34.77 95.01
C ILE A 5 18.66 -33.29 95.39
N GLY A 6 19.45 -32.42 94.76
CA GLY A 6 19.40 -30.97 94.94
C GLY A 6 18.88 -30.28 93.68
N LEU A 7 17.97 -29.31 93.87
CA LEU A 7 17.50 -28.40 92.83
C LEU A 7 17.97 -26.99 93.17
N TYR A 8 18.75 -26.37 92.28
CA TYR A 8 19.33 -25.06 92.49
C TYR A 8 18.91 -24.10 91.37
N PHE A 9 18.18 -23.06 91.74
CA PHE A 9 17.79 -21.99 90.84
C PHE A 9 18.81 -20.87 90.91
N TYR A 10 19.34 -20.44 89.77
CA TYR A 10 20.29 -19.33 89.69
C TYR A 10 19.93 -18.40 88.52
N ASN A 11 20.47 -17.19 88.48
CA ASN A 11 20.19 -16.21 87.44
C ASN A 11 21.51 -15.76 86.80
N GLY A 12 21.86 -16.34 85.65
CA GLY A 12 23.10 -16.04 84.93
C GLY A 12 22.82 -15.48 83.55
N GLN A 13 23.16 -14.21 83.32
CA GLN A 13 22.90 -13.51 82.04
C GLN A 13 23.87 -13.90 80.91
N ASP A 14 25.06 -14.40 81.25
CA ASP A 14 26.13 -14.70 80.27
C ASP A 14 26.27 -16.21 79.94
N ASN A 15 25.24 -17.02 80.17
CA ASN A 15 25.29 -18.48 79.95
C ASN A 15 24.03 -19.00 79.25
N ASP A 16 24.18 -19.49 78.01
CA ASP A 16 23.08 -19.92 77.11
C ASP A 16 22.43 -21.27 77.46
N THR A 17 22.66 -21.77 78.66
CA THR A 17 22.16 -23.08 79.08
C THR A 17 20.94 -22.95 79.99
N LEU A 18 19.78 -23.45 79.54
CA LEU A 18 18.48 -23.37 80.22
C LEU A 18 18.49 -24.06 81.59
N ALA A 19 19.03 -25.28 81.65
CA ALA A 19 19.28 -26.03 82.87
C ALA A 19 20.44 -27.02 82.64
N THR A 20 21.11 -27.44 83.71
CA THR A 20 22.21 -28.42 83.64
C THR A 20 22.15 -29.38 84.82
N VAL A 21 22.45 -30.66 84.57
CA VAL A 21 22.68 -31.65 85.63
C VAL A 21 24.19 -31.72 85.92
N TRP A 22 24.60 -31.39 87.14
CA TRP A 22 25.98 -31.56 87.61
C TRP A 22 26.14 -32.85 88.42
N ASN A 23 27.22 -33.57 88.13
CA ASN A 23 27.54 -34.89 88.67
C ASN A 23 28.99 -34.83 89.18
N TRP A 24 29.24 -34.91 90.49
CA TRP A 24 30.61 -34.84 91.02
C TRP A 24 30.96 -36.05 91.89
N GLN A 25 31.69 -37.04 91.31
CA GLN A 25 32.92 -37.58 91.91
C GLN A 25 33.76 -38.52 91.00
N GLN A 26 35.09 -38.30 91.12
CA GLN A 26 36.30 -39.09 90.79
C GLN A 26 36.28 -40.14 89.66
N LEU A 27 36.90 -39.76 88.54
CA LEU A 27 37.54 -40.71 87.62
C LEU A 27 38.74 -41.37 88.32
N TYR A 28 38.74 -42.70 88.44
CA TYR A 28 39.99 -43.45 88.57
C TYR A 28 40.76 -43.35 87.24
N THR A 29 42.08 -43.18 87.30
CA THR A 29 42.98 -42.89 86.16
C THR A 29 43.11 -44.02 85.11
N ASP A 30 42.29 -45.07 85.19
CA ASP A 30 42.23 -46.17 84.21
C ASP A 30 40.88 -46.26 83.46
N GLY A 31 39.94 -45.33 83.70
CA GLY A 31 38.67 -45.28 82.97
C GLY A 31 37.67 -46.39 83.33
N THR A 32 37.85 -47.11 84.43
CA THR A 32 36.99 -48.25 84.82
C THR A 32 35.90 -47.93 85.85
N GLY A 33 35.74 -46.67 86.28
CA GLY A 33 34.68 -46.26 87.21
C GLY A 33 33.27 -46.54 86.68
N ASP A 34 32.42 -47.19 87.49
CA ASP A 34 31.12 -47.72 87.08
C ASP A 34 29.99 -46.67 86.94
N GLY A 35 30.30 -45.38 87.14
CA GLY A 35 29.34 -44.28 87.01
C GLY A 35 28.28 -44.22 88.12
N SER A 36 28.46 -44.92 89.25
CA SER A 36 27.52 -44.84 90.36
C SER A 36 27.59 -43.48 91.08
N THR A 37 26.64 -42.59 90.78
CA THR A 37 26.50 -41.31 91.48
C THR A 37 25.70 -41.47 92.78
N THR A 38 26.11 -40.72 93.82
CA THR A 38 25.42 -40.67 95.11
C THR A 38 24.66 -39.36 95.32
N GLN A 39 24.91 -38.34 94.49
CA GLN A 39 24.28 -37.03 94.56
C GLN A 39 23.97 -36.49 93.17
N LEU A 40 22.77 -35.93 93.01
CA LEU A 40 22.28 -35.38 91.76
C LEU A 40 21.92 -33.91 91.95
N MET A 41 22.57 -33.00 91.21
CA MET A 41 22.27 -31.57 91.28
C MET A 41 21.74 -31.05 89.95
N LEU A 42 20.50 -30.58 89.92
CA LEU A 42 19.90 -29.89 88.77
C LEU A 42 19.98 -28.38 89.00
N ASN A 43 20.75 -27.68 88.15
CA ASN A 43 20.86 -26.23 88.17
C ASN A 43 19.99 -25.63 87.06
N VAL A 44 19.02 -24.78 87.43
CA VAL A 44 18.09 -24.15 86.48
C VAL A 44 18.38 -22.66 86.40
N ASN A 45 18.61 -22.14 85.19
CA ASN A 45 18.89 -20.73 84.97
C ASN A 45 17.58 -19.94 84.80
N MET A 46 17.14 -19.29 85.87
CA MET A 46 15.91 -18.52 85.93
C MET A 46 15.95 -17.23 85.09
N HIS A 47 17.10 -16.85 84.50
CA HIS A 47 17.17 -15.73 83.56
C HIS A 47 16.22 -15.94 82.37
N TYR A 48 16.20 -17.16 81.84
CA TYR A 48 15.41 -17.57 80.67
C TYR A 48 13.91 -17.68 80.95
N PHE A 49 13.52 -17.74 82.23
CA PHE A 49 12.14 -17.89 82.66
C PHE A 49 11.65 -16.64 83.42
N SER A 50 12.18 -15.47 83.07
CA SER A 50 11.87 -14.19 83.74
C SER A 50 10.43 -13.70 83.59
N GLY A 51 9.60 -14.39 82.79
CA GLY A 51 8.18 -14.10 82.56
C GLY A 51 7.18 -15.07 83.19
N LEU A 52 7.58 -15.89 84.18
CA LEU A 52 6.68 -16.84 84.84
C LEU A 52 5.54 -16.13 85.59
N ASP A 53 4.30 -16.46 85.23
CA ASP A 53 3.08 -15.99 85.91
C ASP A 53 2.57 -17.07 86.86
N ALA A 54 2.39 -16.72 88.14
CA ALA A 54 1.90 -17.64 89.16
C ALA A 54 0.41 -18.04 88.97
N SER A 55 -0.31 -17.38 88.07
CA SER A 55 -1.70 -17.72 87.71
C SER A 55 -1.82 -18.73 86.58
N ASP A 56 -0.72 -19.07 85.91
CA ASP A 56 -0.66 -20.10 84.86
C ASP A 56 -0.36 -21.46 85.51
N VAL A 57 -1.41 -22.25 85.76
CA VAL A 57 -1.34 -23.57 86.43
C VAL A 57 -1.30 -24.74 85.45
N ASP A 58 -1.47 -24.50 84.14
CA ASP A 58 -1.49 -25.53 83.10
C ASP A 58 -0.60 -25.24 81.86
N GLY A 59 0.14 -24.14 81.86
CA GLY A 59 1.16 -23.81 80.85
C GLY A 59 0.61 -23.26 79.54
N THR A 60 -0.61 -22.70 79.54
CA THR A 60 -1.33 -22.34 78.30
C THR A 60 -1.14 -20.89 77.84
N ALA A 61 -0.28 -20.08 78.48
CA ALA A 61 -0.09 -18.68 78.09
C ALA A 61 0.80 -18.48 76.83
N ASN A 62 0.38 -17.56 75.95
CA ASN A 62 1.01 -17.17 74.66
C ASN A 62 2.40 -16.49 74.76
N ASN A 63 3.14 -16.68 75.85
CA ASN A 63 4.50 -16.18 76.01
C ASN A 63 5.47 -17.36 75.89
N GLN A 64 6.14 -17.48 74.73
CA GLN A 64 6.98 -18.63 74.35
C GLN A 64 8.04 -19.03 75.39
N SER A 65 8.44 -18.15 76.31
CA SER A 65 9.46 -18.45 77.33
C SER A 65 8.90 -18.99 78.65
N ALA A 66 7.59 -18.91 78.93
CA ALA A 66 7.01 -19.35 80.21
C ALA A 66 6.54 -20.82 80.21
N GLY A 67 6.04 -21.34 79.08
CA GLY A 67 5.51 -22.70 78.93
C GLY A 67 6.56 -23.83 78.81
N MET A 68 7.83 -23.56 79.11
CA MET A 68 8.92 -24.52 78.93
C MET A 68 9.61 -24.96 80.23
N LEU A 69 9.30 -24.35 81.39
CA LEU A 69 10.04 -24.65 82.63
C LEU A 69 9.77 -26.07 83.15
N ASP A 70 8.52 -26.48 83.21
CA ASP A 70 8.09 -27.84 83.57
C ASP A 70 8.67 -28.89 82.61
N ARG A 71 8.66 -28.59 81.29
CA ARG A 71 9.29 -29.39 80.24
C ARG A 71 10.79 -29.55 80.46
N THR A 72 11.51 -28.43 80.64
CA THR A 72 12.95 -28.43 80.90
C THR A 72 13.28 -29.19 82.19
N LEU A 73 12.48 -29.03 83.24
CA LEU A 73 12.64 -29.80 84.47
C LEU A 73 12.43 -31.30 84.25
N ALA A 74 11.37 -31.71 83.55
CA ALA A 74 11.08 -33.12 83.28
C ALA A 74 12.13 -33.77 82.36
N HIS A 75 12.56 -33.05 81.32
CA HIS A 75 13.60 -33.47 80.40
C HIS A 75 14.93 -33.71 81.13
N GLU A 76 15.42 -32.70 81.86
CA GLU A 76 16.69 -32.79 82.58
C GLU A 76 16.64 -33.78 83.75
N PHE A 77 15.51 -33.87 84.47
CA PHE A 77 15.34 -34.84 85.54
C PHE A 77 15.37 -36.29 85.02
N THR A 78 14.89 -36.53 83.81
CA THR A 78 14.97 -37.85 83.18
C THR A 78 16.43 -38.24 82.93
N HIS A 79 17.24 -37.35 82.35
CA HIS A 79 18.68 -37.55 82.21
C HIS A 79 19.35 -37.80 83.56
N ALA A 80 18.92 -37.06 84.58
CA ALA A 80 19.43 -37.15 85.93
C ALA A 80 19.14 -38.54 86.54
N VAL A 81 17.90 -39.03 86.46
CA VAL A 81 17.49 -40.37 86.94
C VAL A 81 18.20 -41.47 86.15
N MET A 82 18.27 -41.36 84.82
CA MET A 82 18.96 -42.34 83.98
C MET A 82 20.46 -42.41 84.32
N GLY A 83 21.11 -41.25 84.48
CA GLY A 83 22.51 -41.13 84.87
C GLY A 83 22.85 -41.76 86.22
N THR A 84 21.85 -41.95 87.08
CA THR A 84 22.04 -42.56 88.41
C THR A 84 21.83 -44.05 88.45
N ASN A 85 21.08 -44.59 87.49
CA ASN A 85 20.69 -46.00 87.43
C ASN A 85 21.41 -46.77 86.31
N ILE A 86 21.96 -46.07 85.32
CA ILE A 86 22.65 -46.69 84.19
C ILE A 86 24.16 -46.45 84.31
N ARG A 87 24.92 -47.54 84.47
CA ARG A 87 26.39 -47.49 84.45
C ARG A 87 26.89 -47.00 83.09
N TYR A 88 27.88 -46.11 83.10
CA TYR A 88 28.42 -45.46 81.90
C TYR A 88 27.38 -44.66 81.09
N PHE A 89 26.37 -44.05 81.75
CA PHE A 89 25.35 -43.22 81.10
C PHE A 89 25.91 -42.21 80.08
N GLN A 90 27.03 -41.54 80.39
CA GLN A 90 27.66 -40.62 79.45
C GLN A 90 28.05 -41.27 78.11
N LYS A 91 28.33 -42.58 78.09
CA LYS A 91 28.69 -43.36 76.89
C LYS A 91 27.49 -43.85 76.06
N LEU A 92 26.25 -43.65 76.51
CA LEU A 92 25.07 -44.00 75.72
C LEU A 92 24.94 -43.11 74.47
N PRO A 93 24.45 -43.65 73.33
CA PRO A 93 24.15 -42.86 72.15
C PRO A 93 23.18 -41.72 72.44
N LYS A 94 23.34 -40.59 71.73
CA LYS A 94 22.52 -39.39 71.97
C LYS A 94 21.03 -39.69 71.84
N PHE A 95 20.61 -40.49 70.87
CA PHE A 95 19.20 -40.84 70.67
C PHE A 95 18.59 -41.65 71.84
N ILE A 96 19.38 -42.45 72.56
CA ILE A 96 18.89 -43.15 73.76
C ILE A 96 18.70 -42.17 74.92
N LYS A 97 19.67 -41.27 75.13
CA LYS A 97 19.63 -40.30 76.24
C LYS A 97 18.52 -39.29 76.02
N GLU A 98 18.59 -38.57 74.91
CA GLU A 98 17.67 -37.51 74.56
C GLU A 98 16.26 -38.05 74.27
N GLY A 99 16.15 -39.14 73.49
CA GLY A 99 14.86 -39.75 73.18
C GLY A 99 14.10 -40.29 74.39
N SER A 100 14.79 -40.74 75.45
CA SER A 100 14.14 -41.17 76.70
C SER A 100 13.59 -39.98 77.48
N ALA A 101 14.31 -38.85 77.48
CA ALA A 101 13.85 -37.60 78.07
C ALA A 101 12.60 -37.09 77.34
N GLU A 102 12.62 -37.07 76.00
CA GLU A 102 11.46 -36.75 75.15
C GLU A 102 10.26 -37.68 75.39
N LEU A 103 10.50 -38.98 75.60
CA LEU A 103 9.42 -39.93 75.88
C LEU A 103 8.68 -39.59 77.19
N THR A 104 9.40 -38.98 78.15
CA THR A 104 8.87 -38.74 79.49
C THR A 104 8.00 -37.50 79.58
N HIS A 105 8.36 -36.41 78.89
CA HIS A 105 7.59 -35.16 78.92
C HIS A 105 6.61 -34.98 77.74
N GLY A 106 6.73 -35.77 76.68
CA GLY A 106 5.87 -35.71 75.49
C GLY A 106 6.51 -34.89 74.35
N ILE A 107 6.01 -35.05 73.12
CA ILE A 107 6.48 -34.22 71.99
C ILE A 107 5.62 -32.95 71.89
N ASP A 108 6.28 -31.82 71.66
CA ASP A 108 5.63 -30.57 71.26
C ASP A 108 5.53 -30.43 69.73
N ASP A 109 4.75 -29.44 69.31
CA ASP A 109 4.48 -29.07 67.92
C ASP A 109 5.74 -28.62 67.14
N GLU A 110 6.78 -28.13 67.82
CA GLU A 110 8.04 -27.71 67.18
C GLU A 110 8.83 -28.87 66.54
N ARG A 111 8.65 -30.12 67.01
CA ARG A 111 9.38 -31.31 66.49
C ARG A 111 8.54 -32.24 65.62
N GLY A 112 7.25 -31.94 65.46
CA GLY A 112 6.33 -32.68 64.61
C GLY A 112 6.80 -32.79 63.15
N SER A 113 7.42 -31.73 62.63
CA SER A 113 7.97 -31.69 61.26
C SER A 113 9.12 -32.70 61.06
N THR A 114 10.01 -32.84 62.04
CA THR A 114 11.14 -33.78 61.99
C THR A 114 10.68 -35.24 62.10
N ILE A 115 9.66 -35.51 62.92
CA ILE A 115 9.05 -36.84 63.04
C ILE A 115 8.32 -37.23 61.76
N PHE A 116 7.61 -36.28 61.15
CA PHE A 116 7.01 -36.48 59.84
C PHE A 116 8.09 -36.79 58.81
N ARG A 117 9.19 -36.04 58.81
CA ARG A 117 10.32 -36.24 57.87
C ARG A 117 10.99 -37.61 58.02
N ILE A 118 11.18 -38.10 59.24
CA ILE A 118 11.68 -39.46 59.52
C ILE A 118 10.74 -40.54 58.96
N ALA A 119 9.43 -40.29 58.89
CA ALA A 119 8.46 -41.25 58.36
C ALA A 119 8.51 -41.42 56.83
N TYR A 120 9.13 -40.48 56.09
CA TYR A 120 9.18 -40.50 54.62
C TYR A 120 10.61 -40.60 54.05
N ASP A 121 11.65 -40.39 54.85
CA ASP A 121 13.06 -40.41 54.43
C ASP A 121 13.89 -41.36 55.31
N ASN A 122 14.27 -42.51 54.73
CA ASN A 122 15.04 -43.55 55.43
C ASN A 122 16.45 -43.08 55.80
N ASP A 123 17.05 -42.14 55.05
CA ASP A 123 18.39 -41.62 55.34
C ASP A 123 18.35 -40.68 56.56
N TRP A 124 17.20 -40.04 56.82
CA TRP A 124 16.94 -39.27 58.04
C TRP A 124 16.75 -40.16 59.27
N LEU A 125 16.09 -41.31 59.12
CA LEU A 125 15.99 -42.28 60.21
C LEU A 125 17.37 -42.79 60.61
N ASP A 126 18.20 -43.19 59.65
CA ASP A 126 19.57 -43.65 59.91
C ASP A 126 20.43 -42.55 60.53
N SER A 127 20.44 -41.33 59.97
CA SER A 127 21.22 -40.22 60.54
C SER A 127 20.75 -39.78 61.94
N SER A 128 19.46 -39.90 62.27
CA SER A 128 18.92 -39.61 63.61
C SER A 128 19.26 -40.68 64.67
N LEU A 129 19.54 -41.92 64.24
CA LEU A 129 19.91 -43.05 65.11
C LEU A 129 21.43 -43.32 65.16
N VAL A 130 22.24 -42.65 64.33
CA VAL A 130 23.69 -42.90 64.17
C VAL A 130 24.59 -41.85 64.87
N LEU A 131 24.05 -40.99 65.75
CA LEU A 131 24.87 -39.99 66.45
C LEU A 131 25.82 -40.62 67.51
N ASP A 132 27.07 -40.81 67.11
CA ASP A 132 28.20 -41.21 67.96
C ASP A 132 28.59 -40.09 68.95
N ASN A 133 29.16 -40.51 70.06
CA ASN A 133 29.20 -39.78 71.32
C ASN A 133 30.43 -38.86 71.48
N THR A 134 30.98 -38.36 70.37
CA THR A 134 32.15 -37.47 70.38
C THR A 134 31.69 -36.03 70.38
N GLY A 135 31.34 -35.51 71.56
CA GLY A 135 31.02 -34.11 71.73
C GLY A 135 32.20 -33.20 71.37
N THR A 136 32.29 -32.78 70.11
CA THR A 136 32.96 -31.57 69.62
C THR A 136 32.55 -31.27 68.16
N GLY A 137 31.68 -30.28 67.95
CA GLY A 137 31.69 -29.45 66.73
C GLY A 137 30.85 -29.89 65.51
N SER A 138 29.95 -28.97 65.10
CA SER A 138 29.16 -28.89 63.86
C SER A 138 27.91 -29.76 63.75
N GLN A 139 26.76 -29.12 64.03
CA GLN A 139 25.41 -29.61 63.78
C GLN A 139 25.06 -29.55 62.30
N THR A 140 24.74 -30.69 61.71
CA THR A 140 24.03 -30.91 60.43
C THR A 140 24.17 -32.43 60.23
N VAL A 141 23.18 -33.34 60.37
CA VAL A 141 21.89 -33.40 59.69
C VAL A 141 20.94 -34.43 60.40
N GLY A 142 20.91 -34.52 61.73
CA GLY A 142 20.04 -35.52 62.39
C GLY A 142 19.61 -35.13 63.80
N ASP A 143 18.31 -35.06 64.05
CA ASP A 143 17.75 -34.76 65.36
C ASP A 143 17.64 -36.05 66.21
N GLY A 144 18.68 -36.33 67.00
CA GLY A 144 18.69 -37.48 67.90
C GLY A 144 17.56 -37.50 68.93
N TYR A 145 16.92 -36.36 69.21
CA TYR A 145 15.77 -36.26 70.11
C TYR A 145 14.55 -36.96 69.49
N SER A 146 14.21 -36.60 68.24
CA SER A 146 13.06 -37.13 67.49
C SER A 146 13.23 -38.61 67.13
N GLY A 147 14.42 -39.01 66.63
CA GLY A 147 14.70 -40.41 66.25
C GLY A 147 14.67 -41.36 67.46
N GLY A 148 15.22 -40.90 68.59
CA GLY A 148 15.22 -41.65 69.84
C GLY A 148 13.83 -41.88 70.43
N TYR A 149 12.97 -40.86 70.42
CA TYR A 149 11.59 -40.98 70.84
C TYR A 149 10.83 -42.04 70.02
N MET A 150 10.94 -41.98 68.69
CA MET A 150 10.28 -42.93 67.80
C MET A 150 10.77 -44.36 68.05
N PHE A 151 12.09 -44.54 68.20
CA PHE A 151 12.71 -45.82 68.50
C PHE A 151 12.16 -46.42 69.81
N LEU A 152 12.16 -45.65 70.90
CA LEU A 152 11.70 -46.13 72.20
C LEU A 152 10.19 -46.39 72.23
N ARG A 153 9.39 -45.55 71.56
CA ARG A 153 7.94 -45.78 71.41
C ARG A 153 7.63 -47.03 70.59
N TYR A 154 8.41 -47.30 69.55
CA TYR A 154 8.31 -48.54 68.76
C TYR A 154 8.62 -49.77 69.62
N PHE A 155 9.66 -49.74 70.45
CA PHE A 155 9.97 -50.84 71.37
C PHE A 155 8.92 -51.00 72.47
N ALA A 156 8.38 -49.91 73.02
CA ALA A 156 7.27 -49.97 73.96
C ALA A 156 6.03 -50.63 73.33
N ARG A 157 5.71 -50.28 72.08
CA ARG A 157 4.61 -50.90 71.31
C ARG A 157 4.90 -52.38 70.99
N ARG A 158 6.12 -52.72 70.57
CA ARG A 158 6.55 -54.12 70.30
C ARG A 158 6.55 -54.99 71.55
N ALA A 159 6.99 -54.47 72.69
CA ALA A 159 6.97 -55.19 73.96
C ALA A 159 5.55 -55.44 74.47
N ALA A 160 4.65 -54.48 74.28
CA ALA A 160 3.21 -54.66 74.51
C ALA A 160 2.61 -55.71 73.56
N LEU A 161 3.04 -55.75 72.30
CA LEU A 161 2.59 -56.74 71.31
C LEU A 161 3.10 -58.17 71.61
N GLN A 162 4.33 -58.35 72.11
CA GLN A 162 4.91 -59.67 72.39
C GLN A 162 4.18 -60.43 73.52
N THR A 163 3.66 -59.72 74.52
CA THR A 163 2.88 -60.32 75.62
C THR A 163 1.45 -60.69 75.20
N LEU A 164 0.96 -60.17 74.08
CA LEU A 164 -0.37 -60.44 73.52
C LEU A 164 -0.37 -61.63 72.53
N PHE A 165 0.73 -61.87 71.80
CA PHE A 165 0.85 -62.98 70.85
C PHE A 165 0.83 -64.38 71.49
N ASP A 166 1.27 -64.52 72.75
CA ASP A 166 1.32 -65.82 73.46
C ASP A 166 -0.06 -66.30 73.97
N SER A 167 -1.11 -65.48 73.86
CA SER A 167 -2.45 -65.78 74.41
C SER A 167 -3.53 -66.16 73.40
N GLY A 168 -3.22 -66.16 72.09
CA GLY A 168 -4.11 -66.70 71.05
C GLY A 168 -5.47 -66.00 70.88
N ILE A 169 -5.67 -64.82 71.46
CA ILE A 169 -6.90 -64.02 71.33
C ILE A 169 -6.46 -62.57 71.01
N ASN A 170 -6.83 -62.06 69.83
CA ASN A 170 -6.61 -60.68 69.44
C ASN A 170 -7.85 -59.85 69.83
N PRO A 171 -7.82 -58.97 70.85
CA PRO A 171 -9.04 -58.33 71.37
C PRO A 171 -9.52 -57.11 70.55
N LEU A 172 -8.89 -56.81 69.40
CA LEU A 172 -9.19 -55.61 68.61
C LEU A 172 -9.43 -55.92 67.12
N SER A 173 -9.67 -57.17 66.72
CA SER A 173 -9.92 -57.54 65.31
C SER A 173 -11.30 -58.19 65.14
N ILE A 174 -12.19 -57.58 64.35
CA ILE A 174 -13.46 -58.15 63.91
C ILE A 174 -13.28 -58.67 62.49
N VAL A 175 -13.53 -59.96 62.25
CA VAL A 175 -13.32 -60.60 60.94
C VAL A 175 -14.63 -61.24 60.48
N GLY A 176 -15.10 -60.88 59.28
CA GLY A 176 -16.26 -61.41 58.58
C GLY A 176 -16.00 -62.77 57.91
N THR A 177 -16.93 -63.21 57.07
CA THR A 177 -17.02 -64.48 56.35
C THR A 177 -17.22 -64.21 54.87
N GLU A 178 -16.78 -65.11 53.98
CA GLU A 178 -16.83 -65.01 52.49
C GLU A 178 -18.21 -64.76 51.81
N GLY A 179 -19.26 -64.34 52.52
CA GLY A 179 -20.48 -63.78 51.92
C GLY A 179 -21.02 -62.58 52.71
N ALA A 180 -21.98 -61.85 52.10
CA ALA A 180 -22.54 -60.60 52.61
C ALA A 180 -22.82 -60.58 54.14
N ASP A 181 -22.02 -59.81 54.86
CA ASP A 181 -22.03 -59.67 56.31
C ASP A 181 -22.63 -58.33 56.77
N SER A 182 -23.06 -58.29 58.03
CA SER A 182 -23.39 -57.05 58.73
C SER A 182 -22.54 -56.96 59.99
N ILE A 183 -21.57 -56.04 59.97
CA ILE A 183 -20.52 -55.94 60.98
C ILE A 183 -20.71 -54.65 61.76
N SER A 184 -20.88 -54.71 63.09
CA SER A 184 -20.99 -53.51 63.93
C SER A 184 -19.84 -53.44 64.96
N ASN A 185 -19.17 -52.29 65.04
CA ASN A 185 -18.08 -52.03 65.99
C ASN A 185 -18.37 -50.79 66.84
N THR A 186 -18.16 -50.86 68.15
CA THR A 186 -18.27 -49.70 69.07
C THR A 186 -16.97 -49.47 69.85
N LEU A 187 -15.85 -50.07 69.43
CA LEU A 187 -14.56 -50.04 70.13
C LEU A 187 -13.55 -49.16 69.38
N ASP A 188 -12.91 -48.24 70.11
CA ASP A 188 -11.82 -47.40 69.59
C ASP A 188 -10.57 -48.23 69.29
N GLY A 189 -9.88 -47.93 68.18
CA GLY A 189 -8.62 -48.59 67.80
C GLY A 189 -8.76 -50.00 67.21
N ALA A 190 -9.96 -50.41 66.82
CA ALA A 190 -10.24 -51.74 66.26
C ALA A 190 -9.77 -51.88 64.79
N THR A 191 -9.56 -53.13 64.35
CA THR A 191 -9.38 -53.54 62.96
C THR A 191 -10.60 -54.34 62.51
N ILE A 192 -11.21 -53.99 61.38
CA ILE A 192 -12.32 -54.73 60.77
C ILE A 192 -11.83 -55.35 59.45
N GLN A 193 -12.12 -56.63 59.23
CA GLN A 193 -11.84 -57.35 57.98
C GLN A 193 -13.11 -58.02 57.46
N ALA A 194 -13.78 -57.40 56.50
CA ALA A 194 -14.80 -58.04 55.67
C ALA A 194 -14.07 -59.04 54.75
N LEU A 195 -14.51 -60.30 54.68
CA LEU A 195 -13.88 -61.31 53.83
C LEU A 195 -14.93 -61.72 52.81
N GLY A 196 -14.75 -61.55 51.49
CA GLY A 196 -15.75 -61.78 50.42
C GLY A 196 -17.23 -61.36 50.66
N GLY A 197 -17.84 -60.49 49.86
CA GLY A 197 -19.29 -60.25 49.94
C GLY A 197 -19.72 -58.86 49.55
N ASN A 198 -21.00 -58.51 49.74
CA ASN A 198 -21.42 -57.10 49.77
C ASN A 198 -21.80 -56.81 51.21
N ASP A 199 -20.87 -56.24 51.96
CA ASP A 199 -20.91 -56.17 53.41
C ASP A 199 -21.42 -54.80 53.91
N SER A 200 -22.13 -54.80 55.03
CA SER A 200 -22.63 -53.59 55.69
C SER A 200 -21.92 -53.38 57.02
N ILE A 201 -20.97 -52.45 57.07
CA ILE A 201 -20.14 -52.19 58.26
C ILE A 201 -20.67 -50.95 59.00
N GLU A 202 -21.07 -51.05 60.25
CA GLU A 202 -21.44 -49.94 61.14
C GLU A 202 -20.35 -49.73 62.22
N ASN A 203 -19.56 -48.67 62.10
CA ASN A 203 -18.49 -48.33 63.04
C ASN A 203 -18.85 -47.12 63.91
N GLU A 204 -18.82 -47.27 65.23
CA GLU A 204 -18.99 -46.20 66.23
C GLU A 204 -17.72 -45.89 67.05
N GLY A 205 -16.63 -46.64 66.84
CA GLY A 205 -15.35 -46.44 67.54
C GLY A 205 -14.40 -45.50 66.80
N ASP A 206 -13.59 -44.74 67.54
CA ASP A 206 -12.60 -43.80 67.00
C ASP A 206 -11.27 -44.51 66.65
N SER A 207 -10.62 -44.13 65.55
CA SER A 207 -9.30 -44.63 65.11
C SER A 207 -9.29 -46.08 64.62
N VAL A 208 -10.29 -46.45 63.83
CA VAL A 208 -10.54 -47.82 63.35
C VAL A 208 -9.95 -48.03 61.95
N LEU A 209 -9.36 -49.21 61.72
CA LEU A 209 -8.78 -49.62 60.44
C LEU A 209 -9.66 -50.66 59.75
N ILE A 210 -10.16 -50.37 58.54
CA ILE A 210 -11.10 -51.23 57.83
C ILE A 210 -10.46 -51.80 56.55
N TYR A 211 -10.49 -53.12 56.42
CA TYR A 211 -10.15 -53.88 55.21
C TYR A 211 -11.44 -54.42 54.58
N GLY A 212 -11.72 -54.00 53.34
CA GLY A 212 -12.80 -54.56 52.52
C GLY A 212 -12.29 -55.72 51.67
N ASP A 213 -13.22 -56.39 50.99
CA ASP A 213 -12.95 -57.45 50.03
C ASP A 213 -13.49 -57.10 48.64
N ALA A 214 -13.58 -58.07 47.72
CA ALA A 214 -14.14 -57.84 46.40
C ALA A 214 -15.68 -57.95 46.41
N GLY A 215 -16.36 -56.83 46.66
CA GLY A 215 -17.79 -56.62 46.42
C GLY A 215 -18.26 -55.20 46.81
N ASP A 216 -19.54 -54.88 46.56
CA ASP A 216 -20.07 -53.52 46.81
C ASP A 216 -20.43 -53.37 48.30
N ASP A 217 -19.44 -52.98 49.10
CA ASP A 217 -19.60 -52.80 50.55
C ASP A 217 -20.19 -51.43 50.90
N SER A 218 -21.07 -51.38 51.92
CA SER A 218 -21.60 -50.15 52.49
C SER A 218 -21.02 -49.92 53.88
N ILE A 219 -20.16 -48.92 54.01
CA ILE A 219 -19.50 -48.58 55.28
C ILE A 219 -20.20 -47.36 55.88
N ASN A 220 -20.80 -47.54 57.06
CA ASN A 220 -21.43 -46.52 57.91
C ASN A 220 -20.52 -46.20 59.10
N ASN A 221 -20.02 -44.96 59.19
CA ASN A 221 -19.16 -44.52 60.30
C ASN A 221 -19.84 -43.41 61.13
N TYR A 222 -19.99 -43.62 62.45
CA TYR A 222 -20.72 -42.78 63.42
C TYR A 222 -19.86 -42.48 64.68
N SER A 223 -19.12 -41.37 64.72
CA SER A 223 -18.50 -40.94 66.00
C SER A 223 -19.40 -39.92 66.71
N THR A 224 -19.99 -40.30 67.84
CA THR A 224 -20.92 -39.44 68.63
C THR A 224 -20.28 -38.83 69.89
N ASN A 225 -19.01 -39.12 70.18
CA ASN A 225 -18.40 -38.81 71.49
C ASN A 225 -17.55 -37.52 71.53
N GLY A 226 -17.49 -36.72 70.47
CA GLY A 226 -16.91 -35.37 70.51
C GLY A 226 -15.38 -35.28 70.72
N ASN A 227 -14.66 -36.41 70.69
CA ASN A 227 -13.19 -36.45 70.61
C ASN A 227 -12.73 -36.57 69.15
N SER A 228 -11.56 -36.02 68.84
CA SER A 228 -10.95 -36.04 67.51
C SER A 228 -10.32 -37.41 67.18
N GLY A 229 -10.92 -38.16 66.25
CA GLY A 229 -10.44 -39.46 65.76
C GLY A 229 -10.15 -39.48 64.24
N PHE A 230 -9.28 -40.41 63.81
CA PHE A 230 -8.93 -40.65 62.40
C PHE A 230 -9.21 -42.10 61.99
N ASP A 231 -10.23 -42.34 61.17
CA ASP A 231 -10.52 -43.69 60.65
C ASP A 231 -9.88 -43.87 59.28
N VAL A 232 -9.42 -45.08 58.95
CA VAL A 232 -8.66 -45.36 57.72
C VAL A 232 -9.24 -46.55 56.96
N ILE A 233 -9.56 -46.35 55.69
CA ILE A 233 -9.95 -47.38 54.72
C ILE A 233 -8.73 -47.63 53.82
N THR A 234 -8.23 -48.87 53.77
CA THR A 234 -6.99 -49.19 53.05
C THR A 234 -7.17 -49.85 51.67
N ASP A 235 -8.37 -50.31 51.34
CA ASP A 235 -8.63 -51.14 50.15
C ASP A 235 -9.92 -50.72 49.43
N TYR A 236 -10.04 -49.44 49.05
CA TYR A 236 -11.20 -48.93 48.32
C TYR A 236 -11.16 -49.31 46.84
N THR A 237 -12.23 -49.94 46.34
CA THR A 237 -12.45 -50.22 44.92
C THR A 237 -13.36 -49.16 44.28
N GLU A 238 -13.00 -48.67 43.10
CA GLU A 238 -13.77 -47.66 42.38
C GLU A 238 -15.19 -48.17 42.03
N GLY A 239 -16.22 -47.59 42.66
CA GLY A 239 -17.61 -47.99 42.54
C GLY A 239 -18.32 -48.26 43.88
N GLU A 240 -17.56 -48.50 44.95
CA GLU A 240 -18.08 -48.66 46.31
C GLU A 240 -18.75 -47.37 46.82
N ILE A 241 -19.79 -47.52 47.66
CA ILE A 241 -20.53 -46.38 48.22
C ILE A 241 -20.21 -46.22 49.71
N ILE A 242 -19.49 -45.15 50.03
CA ILE A 242 -19.13 -44.80 51.42
C ILE A 242 -20.28 -44.02 52.06
N GLN A 243 -20.83 -44.49 53.17
CA GLN A 243 -21.95 -43.81 53.83
C GLN A 243 -21.50 -43.10 55.12
N ILE A 244 -21.51 -41.76 55.11
CA ILE A 244 -21.08 -40.94 56.25
C ILE A 244 -22.33 -40.38 56.94
N LYS A 245 -22.73 -40.97 58.08
CA LYS A 245 -23.94 -40.58 58.82
C LYS A 245 -23.60 -39.88 60.14
N GLY A 246 -24.39 -38.87 60.50
CA GLY A 246 -24.32 -38.18 61.79
C GLY A 246 -23.86 -36.72 61.75
N VAL A 247 -23.00 -36.32 60.79
CA VAL A 247 -22.53 -34.93 60.61
C VAL A 247 -22.30 -34.61 59.12
N ALA A 248 -22.47 -33.36 58.68
CA ALA A 248 -22.17 -32.96 57.31
C ALA A 248 -20.65 -32.93 57.07
N VAL A 249 -20.20 -33.44 55.92
CA VAL A 249 -18.80 -33.33 55.50
C VAL A 249 -18.46 -31.84 55.33
N SER A 250 -17.52 -31.34 56.13
CA SER A 250 -17.09 -29.94 56.13
C SER A 250 -16.00 -29.66 55.11
N SER A 251 -15.14 -30.64 54.81
CA SER A 251 -14.16 -30.55 53.72
C SER A 251 -13.74 -31.93 53.25
N ILE A 252 -13.28 -32.00 52.00
CA ILE A 252 -12.60 -33.17 51.44
C ILE A 252 -11.24 -32.68 50.96
N THR A 253 -10.16 -33.32 51.40
CA THR A 253 -8.78 -32.91 51.10
C THR A 253 -7.95 -34.11 50.66
N THR A 254 -7.16 -33.97 49.60
CA THR A 254 -6.21 -34.97 49.15
C THR A 254 -4.83 -34.70 49.72
N TYR A 255 -4.17 -35.72 50.27
CA TYR A 255 -2.78 -35.66 50.72
C TYR A 255 -2.02 -36.85 50.14
N GLY A 256 -1.12 -36.60 49.19
CA GLY A 256 -0.49 -37.66 48.41
C GLY A 256 -1.52 -38.46 47.62
N ASN A 257 -1.51 -39.80 47.77
CA ASN A 257 -2.46 -40.70 47.09
C ASN A 257 -3.75 -40.94 47.92
N ASP A 258 -3.93 -40.30 49.07
CA ASP A 258 -5.03 -40.57 50.00
C ASP A 258 -6.09 -39.45 49.97
N VAL A 259 -7.38 -39.80 50.09
CA VAL A 259 -8.51 -38.86 50.17
C VAL A 259 -9.03 -38.78 51.59
N THR A 260 -9.04 -37.59 52.18
CA THR A 260 -9.52 -37.38 53.55
C THR A 260 -10.85 -36.63 53.56
N PHE A 261 -11.90 -37.27 54.05
CA PHE A 261 -13.19 -36.64 54.36
C PHE A 261 -13.16 -36.11 55.79
N THR A 262 -13.37 -34.81 55.97
CA THR A 262 -13.41 -34.17 57.29
C THR A 262 -14.84 -33.78 57.62
N ALA A 263 -15.31 -34.14 58.82
CA ALA A 263 -16.60 -33.71 59.36
C ALA A 263 -16.40 -33.25 60.81
N TYR A 264 -16.54 -31.94 61.04
CA TYR A 264 -16.23 -31.30 62.33
C TYR A 264 -14.79 -31.58 62.77
N ASN A 265 -14.57 -32.30 63.88
CA ASN A 265 -13.24 -32.63 64.41
C ASN A 265 -12.75 -34.06 64.04
N ASN A 266 -13.50 -34.78 63.21
CA ASN A 266 -13.18 -36.17 62.82
C ASN A 266 -12.82 -36.28 61.34
N ARG A 267 -11.93 -37.22 61.03
CA ARG A 267 -11.39 -37.44 59.68
C ARG A 267 -11.48 -38.91 59.28
N LEU A 268 -12.01 -39.17 58.09
CA LEU A 268 -11.98 -40.46 57.43
C LEU A 268 -10.98 -40.40 56.27
N ILE A 269 -9.97 -41.25 56.27
CA ILE A 269 -8.91 -41.33 55.26
C ILE A 269 -9.13 -42.56 54.41
N VAL A 270 -9.29 -42.39 53.10
CA VAL A 270 -9.30 -43.46 52.11
C VAL A 270 -7.94 -43.51 51.44
N ARG A 271 -7.19 -44.59 51.66
CA ARG A 271 -5.84 -44.74 51.13
C ARG A 271 -5.83 -45.07 49.64
N ASN A 272 -4.83 -44.58 48.91
CA ASN A 272 -4.63 -44.89 47.48
C ASN A 272 -5.90 -44.71 46.63
N ALA A 273 -6.60 -43.60 46.85
CA ALA A 273 -7.88 -43.29 46.21
C ALA A 273 -7.94 -41.87 45.65
N ALA A 274 -6.83 -41.11 45.68
CA ALA A 274 -6.78 -39.74 45.15
C ALA A 274 -6.96 -39.66 43.63
N ASP A 275 -6.83 -40.78 42.92
CA ASP A 275 -7.02 -40.93 41.47
C ASP A 275 -8.29 -41.71 41.10
N LYS A 276 -9.14 -42.06 42.08
CA LYS A 276 -10.37 -42.86 41.89
C LYS A 276 -11.61 -42.01 42.16
N VAL A 277 -12.70 -42.28 41.44
CA VAL A 277 -14.02 -41.71 41.75
C VAL A 277 -14.55 -42.32 43.05
N ILE A 278 -14.87 -41.49 44.04
CA ILE A 278 -15.43 -41.91 45.33
C ILE A 278 -16.88 -41.47 45.44
N THR A 279 -17.81 -42.44 45.44
CA THR A 279 -19.22 -42.14 45.71
C THR A 279 -19.48 -42.22 47.21
N TYR A 280 -20.06 -41.17 47.80
CA TYR A 280 -20.39 -41.13 49.22
C TYR A 280 -21.78 -40.57 49.50
N ILE A 281 -22.40 -40.97 50.60
CA ILE A 281 -23.69 -40.44 51.05
C ILE A 281 -23.43 -39.61 52.31
N ASP A 282 -23.77 -38.32 52.29
CA ASP A 282 -23.60 -37.44 53.45
C ASP A 282 -24.79 -37.54 54.44
N SER A 283 -24.69 -36.84 55.57
CA SER A 283 -25.71 -36.85 56.63
C SER A 283 -27.09 -36.32 56.21
N SER A 284 -27.24 -35.72 55.03
CA SER A 284 -28.54 -35.34 54.45
C SER A 284 -29.24 -36.50 53.72
N GLY A 285 -28.56 -37.64 53.57
CA GLY A 285 -29.02 -38.77 52.79
C GLY A 285 -28.84 -38.59 51.28
N THR A 286 -28.12 -37.55 50.85
CA THR A 286 -27.86 -37.27 49.43
C THR A 286 -26.57 -37.97 49.00
N THR A 287 -26.66 -38.77 47.94
CA THR A 287 -25.48 -39.33 47.26
C THR A 287 -24.70 -38.22 46.55
N LYS A 288 -23.42 -38.13 46.84
CA LYS A 288 -22.44 -37.19 46.29
C LYS A 288 -21.25 -37.97 45.77
N THR A 289 -20.50 -37.36 44.85
CA THR A 289 -19.33 -37.99 44.26
C THR A 289 -18.15 -37.06 44.43
N PHE A 290 -17.07 -37.57 45.02
CA PHE A 290 -15.74 -37.00 44.93
C PHE A 290 -15.10 -37.53 43.66
N GLU A 291 -14.77 -36.62 42.74
CA GLU A 291 -14.03 -36.92 41.52
C GLU A 291 -12.57 -36.55 41.75
N PRO A 292 -11.59 -37.38 41.35
CA PRO A 292 -10.19 -37.02 41.46
C PRO A 292 -9.90 -35.77 40.62
N ALA A 293 -9.03 -34.88 41.11
CA ALA A 293 -8.57 -33.76 40.30
C ALA A 293 -7.90 -34.33 39.03
N SER A 294 -8.35 -33.86 37.87
CA SER A 294 -7.92 -34.37 36.58
C SER A 294 -6.40 -34.28 36.43
N LYS A 295 -5.77 -35.31 35.83
CA LYS A 295 -4.38 -35.24 35.36
C LYS A 295 -4.14 -34.13 34.34
N LEU A 296 -5.19 -33.48 33.86
CA LEU A 296 -5.16 -32.25 33.08
C LEU A 296 -5.93 -31.18 33.85
N VAL A 297 -5.23 -30.21 34.42
CA VAL A 297 -5.81 -29.04 35.08
C VAL A 297 -5.76 -27.90 34.08
N THR A 298 -6.91 -27.45 33.60
CA THR A 298 -7.02 -26.25 32.76
C THR A 298 -7.64 -25.15 33.62
N LEU A 299 -6.86 -24.09 33.88
CA LEU A 299 -7.32 -22.88 34.56
C LEU A 299 -8.17 -22.02 33.60
N THR A 300 -8.73 -20.94 34.10
CA THR A 300 -9.65 -20.08 33.33
C THR A 300 -8.88 -19.01 32.56
N ASP A 301 -9.54 -18.31 31.65
CA ASP A 301 -8.94 -17.16 30.93
C ASP A 301 -8.80 -15.89 31.82
N GLY A 302 -8.67 -16.02 33.15
CA GLY A 302 -8.42 -14.90 34.06
C GLY A 302 -7.36 -15.27 35.10
N ALA A 303 -6.79 -14.26 35.78
CA ALA A 303 -5.73 -14.46 36.76
C ALA A 303 -6.12 -15.45 37.88
N ASP A 304 -5.54 -16.64 37.80
CA ASP A 304 -5.80 -17.79 38.65
C ASP A 304 -4.62 -18.11 39.56
N THR A 305 -4.88 -18.90 40.60
CA THR A 305 -3.84 -19.37 41.50
C THR A 305 -4.01 -20.85 41.78
N TYR A 306 -2.98 -21.63 41.46
CA TYR A 306 -2.96 -23.09 41.59
C TYR A 306 -1.81 -23.55 42.50
N TYR A 307 -2.13 -24.42 43.47
CA TYR A 307 -1.19 -24.96 44.44
C TYR A 307 -1.22 -26.49 44.44
N ASN A 308 -0.08 -27.13 44.73
CA ASN A 308 0.06 -28.56 45.03
C ASN A 308 -0.36 -29.50 43.89
N ALA A 309 0.42 -29.51 42.81
CA ALA A 309 0.22 -30.44 41.72
C ALA A 309 0.43 -31.91 42.13
N VAL A 310 -0.27 -32.83 41.45
CA VAL A 310 -0.11 -34.28 41.64
C VAL A 310 0.86 -34.87 40.61
N ASN A 311 1.53 -35.97 40.95
CA ASN A 311 2.48 -36.61 40.05
C ASN A 311 1.83 -37.04 38.72
N GLY A 312 2.44 -36.63 37.61
CA GLY A 312 1.98 -36.88 36.25
C GLY A 312 0.84 -35.95 35.81
N ALA A 313 0.62 -34.83 36.50
CA ALA A 313 -0.32 -33.80 36.06
C ALA A 313 0.27 -32.93 34.94
N THR A 314 -0.62 -32.50 34.04
CA THR A 314 -0.44 -31.38 33.11
C THR A 314 -1.29 -30.23 33.62
N ILE A 315 -0.67 -29.06 33.81
CA ILE A 315 -1.33 -27.82 34.21
C ILE A 315 -1.22 -26.87 33.02
N ASP A 316 -2.37 -26.34 32.61
CA ASP A 316 -2.54 -25.35 31.55
C ASP A 316 -3.17 -24.12 32.22
N GLY A 317 -2.41 -23.02 32.29
CA GLY A 317 -2.81 -21.77 32.93
C GLY A 317 -3.87 -21.00 32.14
N GLY A 318 -4.03 -21.27 30.85
CA GLY A 318 -5.03 -20.59 30.03
C GLY A 318 -4.59 -19.19 29.65
N ALA A 319 -5.36 -18.16 29.99
CA ALA A 319 -4.97 -16.77 29.75
C ALA A 319 -5.16 -15.99 31.04
N GLY A 320 -4.35 -14.98 31.32
CA GLY A 320 -4.36 -14.33 32.63
C GLY A 320 -2.96 -14.10 33.13
N ASN A 321 -2.84 -13.53 34.32
CA ASN A 321 -1.56 -13.47 35.02
C ASN A 321 -1.65 -14.46 36.17
N ASP A 322 -1.25 -15.69 35.91
CA ASP A 322 -1.51 -16.84 36.75
C ASP A 322 -0.38 -17.08 37.74
N THR A 323 -0.68 -17.73 38.85
CA THR A 323 0.32 -18.13 39.84
C THR A 323 0.23 -19.62 40.09
N ILE A 324 1.26 -20.36 39.67
CA ILE A 324 1.30 -21.82 39.72
C ILE A 324 2.45 -22.26 40.65
N GLU A 325 2.11 -22.92 41.76
CA GLU A 325 3.08 -23.45 42.72
C GLU A 325 3.04 -24.98 42.78
N ASN A 326 4.12 -25.62 42.32
CA ASN A 326 4.33 -27.06 42.42
C ASN A 326 5.21 -27.42 43.62
N SER A 327 4.62 -28.07 44.62
CA SER A 327 5.30 -28.50 45.86
C SER A 327 6.05 -29.84 45.74
N GLY A 328 6.58 -30.14 44.56
CA GLY A 328 7.52 -31.25 44.36
C GLY A 328 7.03 -32.45 43.55
N ALA A 329 5.94 -32.32 42.80
CA ALA A 329 5.47 -33.37 41.89
C ALA A 329 6.21 -33.35 40.54
N SER A 330 6.30 -34.49 39.87
CA SER A 330 6.69 -34.58 38.44
C SER A 330 5.52 -34.10 37.57
N VAL A 331 5.65 -32.94 36.91
CA VAL A 331 4.53 -32.29 36.21
C VAL A 331 4.96 -31.66 34.88
N LEU A 332 3.96 -31.41 34.03
CA LEU A 332 4.04 -30.49 32.90
C LEU A 332 3.26 -29.23 33.28
N ILE A 333 3.88 -28.06 33.19
CA ILE A 333 3.27 -26.75 33.42
C ILE A 333 3.36 -25.96 32.11
N ASP A 334 2.24 -25.42 31.67
CA ASP A 334 2.11 -24.42 30.61
C ASP A 334 1.40 -23.22 31.24
N GLY A 335 2.08 -22.06 31.33
CA GLY A 335 1.51 -20.84 31.94
C GLY A 335 0.41 -20.22 31.08
N GLY A 336 0.51 -20.35 29.76
CA GLY A 336 -0.49 -19.84 28.84
C GLY A 336 -0.21 -18.41 28.40
N ALA A 337 -1.22 -17.54 28.34
CA ALA A 337 -1.05 -16.17 27.83
C ALA A 337 -1.25 -15.12 28.94
N GLY A 338 -0.22 -14.34 29.22
CA GLY A 338 -0.16 -13.22 30.15
C GLY A 338 1.08 -13.34 31.03
N ASN A 339 1.22 -12.49 32.05
CA ASN A 339 2.46 -12.46 32.84
C ASN A 339 2.35 -13.39 34.05
N ASP A 340 2.87 -14.59 33.91
CA ASP A 340 2.65 -15.69 34.82
C ASP A 340 3.77 -15.83 35.85
N LYS A 341 3.45 -16.43 37.00
CA LYS A 341 4.39 -16.73 38.07
C LYS A 341 4.39 -18.21 38.37
N ILE A 342 5.48 -18.88 38.03
CA ILE A 342 5.60 -20.34 38.16
C ILE A 342 6.71 -20.68 39.16
N SER A 343 6.36 -21.32 40.27
CA SER A 343 7.32 -21.82 41.27
C SER A 343 7.29 -23.34 41.35
N ASN A 344 8.47 -23.96 41.25
CA ASN A 344 8.66 -25.40 41.43
C ASN A 344 9.59 -25.66 42.63
N ASP A 345 9.04 -26.12 43.75
CA ASP A 345 9.78 -26.26 45.02
C ASP A 345 10.43 -27.66 45.20
N GLY A 346 10.44 -28.51 44.16
CA GLY A 346 11.10 -29.82 44.18
C GLY A 346 10.66 -30.75 43.04
N GLY A 347 10.89 -32.06 43.21
CA GLY A 347 10.51 -33.08 42.22
C GLY A 347 11.56 -33.34 41.15
N SER A 348 11.35 -34.39 40.36
CA SER A 348 12.19 -34.74 39.20
C SER A 348 11.35 -34.93 37.95
N ASN A 349 11.86 -34.58 36.77
CA ASN A 349 11.13 -34.59 35.49
C ASN A 349 10.01 -33.55 35.43
N VAL A 350 10.35 -32.30 35.67
CA VAL A 350 9.42 -31.16 35.54
C VAL A 350 9.68 -30.45 34.21
N LEU A 351 8.64 -30.23 33.41
CA LEU A 351 8.69 -29.42 32.20
C LEU A 351 7.83 -28.18 32.41
N ILE A 352 8.41 -27.00 32.24
CA ILE A 352 7.76 -25.70 32.40
C ILE A 352 7.85 -24.95 31.07
N ASP A 353 6.71 -24.50 30.59
CA ASP A 353 6.55 -23.52 29.53
C ASP A 353 5.91 -22.27 30.15
N GLY A 354 6.55 -21.10 30.04
CA GLY A 354 6.04 -19.83 30.56
C GLY A 354 4.82 -19.40 29.78
N GLY A 355 4.97 -19.31 28.46
CA GLY A 355 3.91 -19.00 27.52
C GLY A 355 4.09 -17.62 26.89
N ASP A 356 3.00 -16.99 26.43
CA ASP A 356 3.06 -15.65 25.85
C ASP A 356 2.92 -14.59 26.98
N GLY A 357 3.99 -13.92 27.39
CA GLY A 357 3.98 -12.83 28.36
C GLY A 357 5.34 -12.59 28.99
N ALA A 358 5.41 -11.70 29.97
CA ALA A 358 6.64 -11.48 30.74
C ALA A 358 6.57 -12.26 32.06
N ASP A 359 7.16 -13.46 32.07
CA ASP A 359 6.92 -14.47 33.09
C ASP A 359 8.02 -14.52 34.15
N GLU A 360 7.64 -14.91 35.38
CA GLU A 360 8.57 -15.15 36.50
C GLU A 360 8.60 -16.65 36.84
N ILE A 361 9.68 -17.32 36.42
CA ILE A 361 9.85 -18.77 36.63
C ILE A 361 10.94 -19.02 37.69
N ARG A 362 10.62 -19.83 38.70
CA ARG A 362 11.54 -20.18 39.78
C ARG A 362 11.55 -21.67 40.06
N THR A 363 12.73 -22.30 40.09
CA THR A 363 12.81 -23.76 40.25
C THR A 363 13.84 -24.20 41.29
N TRP A 364 13.46 -25.24 42.04
CA TRP A 364 14.28 -26.10 42.90
C TRP A 364 14.06 -27.57 42.54
N GLY A 365 15.04 -28.45 42.83
CA GLY A 365 14.96 -29.88 42.56
C GLY A 365 16.05 -30.37 41.60
N SER A 366 15.72 -31.39 40.78
CA SER A 366 16.63 -31.92 39.76
C SER A 366 15.90 -32.39 38.51
N ASN A 367 16.56 -32.37 37.34
CA ASN A 367 15.99 -32.76 36.05
C ASN A 367 14.75 -31.94 35.65
N VAL A 368 14.99 -30.65 35.39
CA VAL A 368 13.96 -29.66 35.02
C VAL A 368 14.25 -29.13 33.61
N THR A 369 13.21 -28.95 32.80
CA THR A 369 13.29 -28.22 31.51
C THR A 369 12.40 -26.99 31.59
N ILE A 370 12.95 -25.84 31.22
CA ILE A 370 12.29 -24.53 31.27
C ILE A 370 12.36 -23.92 29.86
N ASN A 371 11.22 -23.43 29.39
CA ASN A 371 11.07 -22.55 28.24
C ASN A 371 10.30 -21.33 28.72
N GLY A 372 10.85 -20.11 28.61
CA GLY A 372 10.08 -18.88 28.89
C GLY A 372 9.02 -18.62 27.82
N ALA A 373 9.34 -18.98 26.58
CA ALA A 373 8.50 -18.89 25.38
C ALA A 373 8.44 -17.49 24.75
N GLY A 374 7.55 -16.58 25.13
CA GLY A 374 7.42 -15.32 24.40
C GLY A 374 7.21 -14.12 25.29
N GLY A 375 8.20 -13.25 25.44
CA GLY A 375 8.07 -11.96 26.09
C GLY A 375 9.39 -11.48 26.69
N LYS A 376 9.40 -11.10 27.96
CA LYS A 376 10.64 -10.68 28.65
C LYS A 376 10.66 -11.35 30.01
N ASP A 377 11.25 -12.53 30.04
CA ASP A 377 11.10 -13.49 31.10
C ASP A 377 12.21 -13.37 32.15
N SER A 378 11.85 -13.70 33.39
CA SER A 378 12.77 -13.75 34.52
C SER A 378 12.84 -15.16 35.08
N ILE A 379 13.91 -15.88 34.73
CA ILE A 379 14.11 -17.28 35.11
C ILE A 379 15.16 -17.38 36.22
N SER A 380 14.75 -17.84 37.40
CA SER A 380 15.62 -18.08 38.56
C SER A 380 15.78 -19.57 38.83
N ASN A 381 16.89 -20.15 38.36
CA ASN A 381 17.19 -21.57 38.52
C ASN A 381 18.06 -21.86 39.76
N TYR A 382 17.54 -22.69 40.67
CA TYR A 382 18.27 -23.30 41.77
C TYR A 382 18.35 -24.83 41.65
N SER A 383 17.80 -25.42 40.59
CA SER A 383 17.75 -26.87 40.35
C SER A 383 19.04 -27.39 39.70
N ALA A 384 19.35 -28.68 39.89
CA ALA A 384 20.45 -29.36 39.19
C ALA A 384 19.96 -30.11 37.94
N ASP A 385 20.84 -30.34 36.97
CA ASP A 385 20.54 -31.04 35.71
C ASP A 385 19.37 -30.37 34.94
N VAL A 386 19.57 -29.12 34.53
CA VAL A 386 18.50 -28.26 33.99
C VAL A 386 18.73 -27.95 32.52
N THR A 387 17.64 -27.87 31.75
CA THR A 387 17.65 -27.29 30.40
C THR A 387 16.85 -25.99 30.42
N ILE A 388 17.40 -24.88 29.94
CA ILE A 388 16.74 -23.57 29.97
C ILE A 388 16.80 -22.94 28.58
N GLY A 389 15.67 -22.54 28.02
CA GLY A 389 15.56 -21.56 26.95
C GLY A 389 14.80 -20.34 27.47
N GLY A 390 15.26 -19.14 27.13
CA GLY A 390 14.52 -17.90 27.36
C GLY A 390 13.28 -17.90 26.48
N GLY A 391 13.48 -17.90 25.16
CA GLY A 391 12.39 -17.87 24.20
C GLY A 391 12.54 -16.61 23.35
N LEU A 392 11.45 -16.08 22.82
CA LEU A 392 11.42 -14.81 22.10
C LEU A 392 11.44 -13.63 23.07
N GLY A 393 12.41 -12.74 22.93
CA GLY A 393 12.50 -11.44 23.58
C GLY A 393 13.59 -11.39 24.67
N ASP A 394 13.88 -10.20 25.18
CA ASP A 394 15.08 -10.00 26.00
C ASP A 394 14.93 -10.59 27.42
N ASP A 395 15.49 -11.80 27.63
CA ASP A 395 15.27 -12.56 28.86
C ASP A 395 16.40 -12.44 29.89
N SER A 396 16.06 -12.65 31.16
CA SER A 396 17.00 -12.60 32.28
C SER A 396 17.03 -13.92 33.04
N ILE A 397 18.15 -14.64 32.92
CA ILE A 397 18.34 -15.95 33.54
C ILE A 397 19.37 -15.84 34.68
N TYR A 398 18.93 -16.13 35.90
CA TYR A 398 19.78 -16.22 37.08
C TYR A 398 19.99 -17.66 37.52
N ASN A 399 21.22 -18.14 37.42
CA ASN A 399 21.56 -19.53 37.72
C ASN A 399 22.43 -19.70 38.97
N ARG A 400 22.02 -20.61 39.85
CA ARG A 400 22.84 -21.19 40.93
C ARG A 400 22.89 -22.72 40.91
N GLY A 401 22.24 -23.35 39.92
CA GLY A 401 22.21 -24.79 39.72
C GLY A 401 23.50 -25.36 39.13
N ALA A 402 23.71 -26.66 39.35
CA ALA A 402 24.78 -27.44 38.70
C ALA A 402 24.26 -28.14 37.43
N ASN A 403 25.13 -28.38 36.44
CA ASN A 403 24.82 -29.08 35.18
C ASN A 403 23.67 -28.44 34.39
N VAL A 404 23.83 -27.19 33.96
CA VAL A 404 22.78 -26.44 33.24
C VAL A 404 23.10 -26.36 31.75
N ARG A 405 22.13 -26.69 30.90
CA ARG A 405 22.20 -26.53 29.45
C ARG A 405 21.29 -25.39 29.03
N TYR A 406 21.87 -24.33 28.49
CA TYR A 406 21.14 -23.22 27.89
C TYR A 406 20.90 -23.53 26.41
N ILE A 407 19.70 -23.25 25.92
CA ILE A 407 19.32 -23.33 24.51
C ILE A 407 19.02 -21.90 24.05
N TYR A 408 19.58 -21.51 22.92
CA TYR A 408 19.40 -20.18 22.36
C TYR A 408 19.43 -20.23 20.82
N SER A 409 18.57 -19.46 20.18
CA SER A 409 18.26 -19.51 18.74
C SER A 409 18.18 -18.12 18.10
N ASP A 410 18.14 -18.08 16.77
CA ASP A 410 17.85 -16.86 16.00
C ASP A 410 16.38 -16.47 16.16
N GLY A 411 16.11 -15.22 16.52
CA GLY A 411 14.79 -14.68 16.88
C GLY A 411 14.55 -14.54 18.39
N ASP A 412 15.46 -15.04 19.23
CA ASP A 412 15.28 -15.08 20.69
C ASP A 412 15.51 -13.71 21.36
N GLY A 413 16.07 -12.70 20.68
CA GLY A 413 16.31 -11.38 21.29
C GLY A 413 17.56 -11.31 22.18
N SER A 414 17.74 -10.24 22.96
CA SER A 414 18.98 -10.01 23.71
C SER A 414 18.95 -10.54 25.15
N ASP A 415 19.43 -11.77 25.34
CA ASP A 415 19.36 -12.51 26.60
C ASP A 415 20.56 -12.27 27.53
N THR A 416 20.32 -12.33 28.85
CA THR A 416 21.37 -12.26 29.86
C THR A 416 21.34 -13.45 30.81
N VAL A 417 22.44 -14.20 30.87
CA VAL A 417 22.67 -15.29 31.83
C VAL A 417 23.66 -14.84 32.90
N THR A 418 23.22 -14.80 34.16
CA THR A 418 24.08 -14.55 35.32
C THR A 418 24.32 -15.84 36.10
N GLY A 419 25.59 -16.18 36.36
CA GLY A 419 25.97 -17.42 37.05
C GLY A 419 26.26 -18.58 36.10
N PHE A 420 26.68 -18.26 34.87
CA PHE A 420 27.24 -19.25 33.94
C PHE A 420 28.55 -19.81 34.53
N ASN A 421 28.59 -21.12 34.77
CA ASN A 421 29.71 -21.77 35.48
C ASN A 421 30.33 -22.91 34.65
N GLU A 422 31.42 -23.50 35.14
CA GLU A 422 32.19 -24.54 34.44
C GLU A 422 31.40 -25.83 34.11
N ASN A 423 30.28 -26.07 34.79
CA ASN A 423 29.39 -27.20 34.53
C ASN A 423 28.20 -26.82 33.63
N SER A 424 28.20 -25.60 33.10
CA SER A 424 27.17 -25.09 32.19
C SER A 424 27.57 -25.32 30.74
N THR A 425 26.58 -25.56 29.89
CA THR A 425 26.75 -25.68 28.43
C THR A 425 25.77 -24.76 27.73
N LEU A 426 26.17 -24.18 26.60
CA LEU A 426 25.29 -23.39 25.73
C LEU A 426 25.18 -24.13 24.39
N GLN A 427 23.94 -24.42 23.99
CA GLN A 427 23.58 -24.96 22.69
C GLN A 427 22.97 -23.84 21.85
N ILE A 428 23.53 -23.63 20.65
CA ILE A 428 23.04 -22.67 19.67
C ILE A 428 22.37 -23.44 18.52
N ASP A 429 21.08 -23.22 18.29
CA ASP A 429 20.36 -23.80 17.16
C ASP A 429 20.36 -22.83 15.97
N GLY A 430 21.55 -22.61 15.38
CA GLY A 430 21.76 -21.69 14.25
C GLY A 430 23.07 -21.95 13.48
N ASN A 431 23.09 -21.66 12.18
CA ASN A 431 24.23 -21.97 11.29
C ASN A 431 25.36 -20.91 11.31
N THR A 432 25.19 -19.78 11.97
CA THR A 432 26.19 -18.69 11.96
C THR A 432 26.10 -17.89 13.26
N TYR A 433 27.16 -17.95 14.08
CA TYR A 433 27.27 -17.18 15.32
C TYR A 433 28.73 -16.80 15.56
N TYR A 434 28.97 -15.71 16.30
CA TYR A 434 30.32 -15.30 16.69
C TYR A 434 30.36 -14.86 18.16
N THR A 435 31.53 -15.02 18.78
CA THR A 435 31.71 -14.77 20.22
C THR A 435 32.60 -13.57 20.46
N VAL A 436 32.15 -12.67 21.32
CA VAL A 436 32.93 -11.52 21.82
C VAL A 436 33.25 -11.79 23.27
N VAL A 437 34.52 -11.66 23.65
CA VAL A 437 34.95 -11.85 25.04
C VAL A 437 35.38 -10.51 25.62
N ASN A 438 34.68 -10.05 26.65
CA ASN A 438 34.98 -8.82 27.36
C ASN A 438 35.22 -9.15 28.85
N GLY A 439 36.49 -9.33 29.23
CA GLY A 439 36.88 -9.71 30.59
C GLY A 439 36.38 -11.11 31.00
N ASN A 440 35.47 -11.17 31.99
CA ASN A 440 34.84 -12.41 32.48
C ASN A 440 33.48 -12.71 31.83
N ASN A 441 33.08 -11.91 30.84
CA ASN A 441 31.82 -12.03 30.15
C ASN A 441 32.04 -12.50 28.72
N VAL A 442 31.14 -13.34 28.23
CA VAL A 442 31.13 -13.79 26.84
C VAL A 442 29.79 -13.43 26.22
N ILE A 443 29.79 -12.71 25.11
CA ILE A 443 28.60 -12.43 24.31
C ILE A 443 28.63 -13.34 23.09
N VAL A 444 27.55 -14.06 22.83
CA VAL A 444 27.38 -14.87 21.62
C VAL A 444 26.30 -14.20 20.78
N HIS A 445 26.67 -13.74 19.58
CA HIS A 445 25.72 -13.16 18.63
C HIS A 445 25.23 -14.23 17.65
N VAL A 446 23.92 -14.28 17.43
CA VAL A 446 23.24 -15.21 16.52
C VAL A 446 22.28 -14.38 15.67
N GLY A 447 22.61 -14.12 14.40
CA GLY A 447 21.84 -13.17 13.60
C GLY A 447 21.97 -11.73 14.12
N ASP A 448 20.85 -11.06 14.32
CA ASP A 448 20.74 -9.73 14.95
C ASP A 448 20.61 -9.81 16.49
N ASP A 449 20.51 -11.02 17.05
CA ASP A 449 20.27 -11.26 18.47
C ASP A 449 21.57 -11.61 19.22
N SER A 450 21.55 -11.54 20.56
CA SER A 450 22.71 -11.86 21.39
C SER A 450 22.38 -12.51 22.73
N ILE A 451 23.27 -13.37 23.22
CA ILE A 451 23.23 -13.89 24.59
C ILE A 451 24.51 -13.53 25.36
N LEU A 452 24.35 -12.76 26.44
CA LEU A 452 25.41 -12.35 27.36
C LEU A 452 25.56 -13.36 28.50
N LEU A 453 26.72 -14.00 28.59
CA LEU A 453 27.09 -14.95 29.64
C LEU A 453 28.00 -14.28 30.67
N ASN A 454 27.41 -13.84 31.79
CA ASN A 454 28.13 -13.20 32.89
C ASN A 454 28.76 -14.24 33.84
N GLY A 455 30.09 -14.16 33.99
CA GLY A 455 30.88 -15.02 34.89
C GLY A 455 31.56 -16.23 34.24
N ALA A 456 31.53 -16.34 32.91
CA ALA A 456 32.21 -17.38 32.14
C ALA A 456 33.73 -17.18 32.14
N ALA A 457 34.39 -17.54 33.25
CA ALA A 457 35.83 -17.41 33.42
C ALA A 457 36.59 -18.27 32.40
N THR A 458 37.09 -17.63 31.34
CA THR A 458 37.88 -18.18 30.23
C THR A 458 37.13 -19.08 29.25
N LEU A 459 37.40 -18.91 27.95
CA LEU A 459 36.87 -19.76 26.85
C LEU A 459 37.04 -21.27 27.08
N ALA A 460 37.98 -21.69 27.95
CA ALA A 460 38.18 -23.11 28.29
C ALA A 460 37.01 -23.72 29.08
N THR A 461 36.19 -22.89 29.76
CA THR A 461 34.93 -23.32 30.41
C THR A 461 33.74 -23.32 29.44
N LEU A 462 33.91 -22.74 28.26
CA LEU A 462 32.87 -22.57 27.26
C LEU A 462 32.91 -23.76 26.30
N ASN A 463 32.28 -24.87 26.68
CA ASN A 463 32.09 -26.02 25.79
C ASN A 463 30.99 -25.73 24.76
N ILE A 464 31.20 -24.74 23.89
CA ILE A 464 30.32 -24.43 22.76
C ILE A 464 30.78 -25.27 21.57
N ALA A 465 29.95 -26.21 21.15
CA ALA A 465 30.22 -27.02 19.98
C ALA A 465 30.12 -26.15 18.70
N GLY A 466 31.25 -25.89 18.04
CA GLY A 466 31.28 -25.30 16.68
C GLY A 466 31.81 -23.87 16.53
N VAL A 467 32.41 -23.27 17.56
CA VAL A 467 32.84 -21.85 17.51
C VAL A 467 33.85 -21.59 16.39
N HIS A 468 33.44 -20.80 15.38
CA HIS A 468 34.33 -20.14 14.43
C HIS A 468 34.78 -18.80 15.04
N TYR A 469 36.01 -18.74 15.54
CA TYR A 469 36.65 -17.48 15.89
C TYR A 469 36.94 -16.70 14.60
N ASN A 470 36.21 -15.60 14.35
CA ASN A 470 36.50 -14.69 13.25
C ASN A 470 37.28 -13.47 13.76
N PRO A 471 38.62 -13.42 13.65
CA PRO A 471 39.41 -12.26 14.04
C PRO A 471 39.15 -11.01 13.17
N SER A 472 38.28 -11.12 12.16
CA SER A 472 37.89 -10.03 11.25
C SER A 472 36.56 -9.38 11.64
N LEU A 473 36.13 -9.44 12.91
CA LEU A 473 34.92 -8.76 13.39
C LEU A 473 35.22 -8.06 14.73
N VAL A 474 35.05 -6.74 14.76
CA VAL A 474 35.18 -5.86 15.93
C VAL A 474 33.78 -5.31 16.22
N VAL A 475 33.27 -5.45 17.44
CA VAL A 475 31.91 -4.98 17.76
C VAL A 475 31.88 -4.22 19.09
N GLY A 476 31.06 -3.17 19.13
CA GLY A 476 30.68 -2.41 20.30
C GLY A 476 29.44 -3.01 21.00
N THR A 477 28.72 -2.16 21.71
CA THR A 477 27.54 -2.43 22.53
C THR A 477 26.48 -1.36 22.28
N GLU A 478 25.32 -1.41 22.94
CA GLU A 478 24.29 -0.35 22.88
C GLU A 478 24.66 0.94 23.68
N GLY A 479 25.91 1.06 24.15
CA GLY A 479 26.41 2.23 24.86
C GLY A 479 27.74 2.71 24.27
N ALA A 480 28.17 3.92 24.65
CA ALA A 480 29.37 4.54 24.09
C ALA A 480 30.66 3.69 24.26
N ASP A 481 31.29 3.35 23.15
CA ASP A 481 32.43 2.47 23.05
C ASP A 481 33.69 3.15 22.45
N THR A 482 34.83 2.47 22.57
CA THR A 482 36.08 2.86 21.90
C THR A 482 36.65 1.65 21.18
N LEU A 483 36.58 1.67 19.86
CA LEU A 483 36.91 0.55 18.98
C LEU A 483 38.18 0.89 18.17
N GLU A 484 39.22 0.06 18.32
CA GLU A 484 40.46 0.18 17.54
C GLU A 484 40.66 -1.06 16.67
N ASN A 485 40.80 -0.87 15.35
CA ASN A 485 41.09 -1.96 14.42
C ASN A 485 42.43 -1.76 13.71
N THR A 486 43.24 -2.82 13.69
CA THR A 486 44.48 -2.93 12.90
C THR A 486 44.43 -4.09 11.90
N VAL A 487 43.33 -4.85 11.89
CA VAL A 487 43.16 -6.08 11.11
C VAL A 487 42.57 -5.73 9.74
N SER A 488 43.24 -6.17 8.68
CA SER A 488 42.70 -6.05 7.32
C SER A 488 41.58 -7.06 7.07
N GLY A 489 40.56 -6.69 6.30
CA GLY A 489 39.40 -7.54 6.06
C GLY A 489 38.35 -7.52 7.18
N ALA A 490 38.50 -6.63 8.17
CA ALA A 490 37.61 -6.58 9.32
C ALA A 490 36.25 -5.95 9.01
N THR A 491 35.24 -6.31 9.78
CA THR A 491 33.98 -5.57 9.93
C THR A 491 33.96 -4.96 11.33
N ILE A 492 33.63 -3.69 11.44
CA ILE A 492 33.48 -2.96 12.70
C ILE A 492 32.02 -2.56 12.83
N LEU A 493 31.36 -2.92 13.94
CA LEU A 493 29.97 -2.55 14.25
C LEU A 493 29.94 -1.78 15.57
N GLY A 494 29.53 -0.52 15.58
CA GLY A 494 29.40 0.31 16.80
C GLY A 494 28.15 -0.04 17.62
N TYR A 495 27.01 -0.24 16.94
CA TYR A 495 25.66 -0.34 17.53
C TYR A 495 25.21 0.99 18.16
N GLY A 496 24.46 0.98 19.26
CA GLY A 496 24.00 2.21 19.90
C GLY A 496 25.09 2.89 20.75
N GLY A 497 25.06 4.21 20.90
CA GLY A 497 26.04 4.94 21.72
C GLY A 497 26.76 6.03 20.94
N ASN A 498 27.56 6.85 21.62
CA ASN A 498 28.44 7.80 20.93
C ASN A 498 29.85 7.19 20.91
N ASP A 499 30.24 6.58 19.80
CA ASP A 499 31.41 5.73 19.72
C ASP A 499 32.65 6.46 19.21
N ILE A 500 33.81 5.95 19.57
CA ILE A 500 35.10 6.38 19.02
C ILE A 500 35.69 5.21 18.25
N ILE A 501 35.68 5.30 16.91
CA ILE A 501 36.17 4.24 16.03
C ILE A 501 37.45 4.69 15.34
N SER A 502 38.54 3.93 15.50
CA SER A 502 39.82 4.15 14.82
C SER A 502 40.23 2.94 14.00
N ASN A 503 40.28 3.10 12.68
CA ASN A 503 40.63 2.02 11.75
C ASN A 503 41.97 2.26 11.04
N SER A 504 42.84 1.24 11.15
CA SER A 504 44.10 1.10 10.43
C SER A 504 44.25 -0.23 9.66
N GLY A 505 43.14 -0.97 9.52
CA GLY A 505 43.03 -2.13 8.64
C GLY A 505 42.56 -1.74 7.23
N SER A 506 43.13 -2.37 6.19
CA SER A 506 42.63 -2.22 4.80
C SER A 506 41.52 -3.23 4.49
N ASN A 507 40.64 -2.94 3.51
CA ASN A 507 39.49 -3.79 3.17
C ASN A 507 38.53 -3.96 4.36
N VAL A 508 38.21 -2.85 5.03
CA VAL A 508 37.38 -2.84 6.25
C VAL A 508 36.00 -2.28 5.94
N THR A 509 34.98 -2.82 6.60
CA THR A 509 33.64 -2.21 6.66
C THR A 509 33.44 -1.67 8.07
N ILE A 510 33.01 -0.43 8.20
CA ILE A 510 32.73 0.25 9.46
C ILE A 510 31.27 0.68 9.44
N ASP A 511 30.53 0.32 10.48
CA ASP A 511 29.17 0.78 10.78
C ASP A 511 29.24 1.44 12.16
N GLY A 512 28.99 2.76 12.22
CA GLY A 512 28.95 3.54 13.46
C GLY A 512 27.74 3.18 14.33
N GLY A 513 26.60 2.88 13.71
CA GLY A 513 25.36 2.55 14.39
C GLY A 513 24.58 3.80 14.82
N ALA A 514 23.96 3.79 16.00
CA ALA A 514 23.07 4.87 16.45
C ALA A 514 23.69 5.72 17.55
N GLY A 515 23.99 6.98 17.25
CA GLY A 515 24.45 8.01 18.16
C GLY A 515 25.40 8.96 17.45
N ASN A 516 26.13 9.81 18.16
CA ASN A 516 27.05 10.76 17.54
C ASN A 516 28.47 10.19 17.60
N ASP A 517 28.86 9.55 16.51
CA ASP A 517 30.07 8.75 16.42
C ASP A 517 31.25 9.56 15.89
N SER A 518 32.45 9.17 16.31
CA SER A 518 33.71 9.77 15.88
C SER A 518 34.55 8.71 15.18
N ILE A 519 34.50 8.69 13.86
CA ILE A 519 35.16 7.69 13.03
C ILE A 519 36.43 8.28 12.38
N SER A 520 37.57 7.65 12.61
CA SER A 520 38.86 7.99 12.01
C SER A 520 39.39 6.82 11.19
N ASN A 521 39.61 7.04 9.89
CA ASN A 521 40.14 6.04 8.98
C ASN A 521 41.45 6.50 8.32
N ASP A 522 42.53 5.75 8.55
CA ASP A 522 43.84 6.00 7.94
C ASP A 522 44.21 4.98 6.85
N SER A 523 43.29 4.05 6.50
CA SER A 523 43.58 2.91 5.63
C SER A 523 42.71 2.82 4.38
N SER A 524 43.26 2.26 3.30
CA SER A 524 42.61 2.20 1.98
C SER A 524 41.61 1.05 1.84
N ASN A 525 40.70 1.16 0.87
CA ASN A 525 39.63 0.19 0.60
C ASN A 525 38.71 0.02 1.81
N VAL A 526 38.13 1.11 2.30
CA VAL A 526 37.26 1.09 3.48
C VAL A 526 35.88 1.58 3.09
N THR A 527 34.85 0.94 3.62
CA THR A 527 33.47 1.42 3.57
C THR A 527 33.09 1.87 4.97
N ILE A 528 32.61 3.10 5.10
CA ILE A 528 32.21 3.72 6.36
C ILE A 528 30.74 4.10 6.22
N ASP A 529 29.93 3.64 7.15
CA ASP A 529 28.56 4.09 7.40
C ASP A 529 28.56 4.74 8.79
N GLY A 530 28.21 6.02 8.87
CA GLY A 530 28.08 6.77 10.12
C GLY A 530 26.89 6.30 10.95
N GLY A 531 25.81 5.88 10.28
CA GLY A 531 24.57 5.46 10.91
C GLY A 531 23.66 6.63 11.29
N ALA A 532 23.03 6.59 12.46
CA ALA A 532 22.05 7.59 12.88
C ALA A 532 22.57 8.49 13.99
N GLY A 533 22.81 9.76 13.71
CA GLY A 533 23.17 10.79 14.67
C GLY A 533 23.98 11.90 14.00
N ASN A 534 24.69 12.73 14.76
CA ASN A 534 25.54 13.76 14.15
C ASN A 534 26.99 13.30 14.22
N ASP A 535 27.45 12.66 13.16
CA ASP A 535 28.69 11.91 13.13
C ASP A 535 29.86 12.77 12.67
N SER A 536 31.05 12.43 13.14
CA SER A 536 32.30 13.10 12.80
C SER A 536 33.23 12.10 12.13
N ILE A 537 33.29 12.14 10.80
CA ILE A 537 34.07 11.19 9.99
C ILE A 537 35.31 11.88 9.43
N SER A 538 36.50 11.35 9.74
CA SER A 538 37.78 11.80 9.19
C SER A 538 38.42 10.68 8.37
N ASN A 539 38.69 10.96 7.10
CA ASN A 539 39.33 10.02 6.20
C ASN A 539 40.62 10.59 5.59
N ASP A 540 41.73 9.90 5.87
CA ASP A 540 43.07 10.24 5.39
C ASP A 540 43.57 9.28 4.31
N SER A 541 42.74 8.35 3.83
CA SER A 541 43.13 7.28 2.91
C SER A 541 42.31 7.18 1.62
N SER A 542 42.93 6.67 0.54
CA SER A 542 42.30 6.56 -0.78
C SER A 542 41.44 5.31 -0.95
N ASN A 543 40.53 5.31 -1.93
CA ASN A 543 39.58 4.22 -2.21
C ASN A 543 38.65 3.97 -1.01
N VAL A 544 37.99 5.02 -0.55
CA VAL A 544 37.08 4.95 0.60
C VAL A 544 35.69 5.37 0.15
N THR A 545 34.68 4.67 0.65
CA THR A 545 33.27 5.06 0.51
C THR A 545 32.80 5.47 1.89
N ILE A 546 32.21 6.65 2.00
CA ILE A 546 31.70 7.23 3.24
C ILE A 546 30.23 7.53 3.01
N ASP A 547 29.37 7.02 3.88
CA ASP A 547 27.97 7.41 4.06
C ASP A 547 27.86 8.02 5.45
N GLY A 548 27.41 9.27 5.55
CA GLY A 548 27.17 9.96 6.82
C GLY A 548 25.97 9.40 7.56
N GLY A 549 24.96 8.93 6.81
CA GLY A 549 23.73 8.39 7.38
C GLY A 549 22.71 9.48 7.73
N ALA A 550 22.07 9.40 8.88
CA ALA A 550 20.97 10.29 9.27
C ALA A 550 21.37 11.21 10.42
N GLY A 551 21.53 12.50 10.15
CA GLY A 551 21.69 13.59 11.09
C GLY A 551 22.56 14.68 10.49
N ASN A 552 23.15 15.58 11.30
CA ASN A 552 23.98 16.67 10.76
C ASN A 552 25.45 16.30 10.87
N ASP A 553 25.98 15.69 9.82
CA ASP A 553 27.27 15.02 9.84
C ASP A 553 28.40 15.98 9.46
N SER A 554 29.61 15.65 9.93
CA SER A 554 30.82 16.41 9.68
C SER A 554 31.89 15.50 9.08
N ILE A 555 32.01 15.55 7.76
CA ILE A 555 32.90 14.69 6.99
C ILE A 555 34.12 15.49 6.51
N SER A 556 35.32 15.08 6.91
CA SER A 556 36.60 15.63 6.42
C SER A 556 37.34 14.56 5.62
N ASN A 557 37.62 14.87 4.35
CA ASN A 557 38.38 14.00 3.47
C ASN A 557 39.64 14.67 2.96
N ASP A 558 40.79 14.07 3.29
CA ASP A 558 42.11 14.53 2.90
C ASP A 558 42.77 13.60 1.86
N SER A 559 42.03 12.64 1.29
CA SER A 559 42.54 11.65 0.33
C SER A 559 41.77 11.54 -1.00
N SER A 560 42.45 11.05 -2.05
CA SER A 560 41.88 10.93 -3.41
C SER A 560 41.16 9.61 -3.67
N ASN A 561 40.31 9.53 -4.70
CA ASN A 561 39.45 8.37 -5.02
C ASN A 561 38.51 8.03 -3.86
N VAL A 562 37.74 9.01 -3.41
CA VAL A 562 36.79 8.86 -2.30
C VAL A 562 35.38 9.17 -2.81
N THR A 563 34.41 8.40 -2.37
CA THR A 563 32.98 8.70 -2.54
C THR A 563 32.42 9.07 -1.18
N ILE A 564 31.75 10.19 -1.10
CA ILE A 564 31.13 10.73 0.11
C ILE A 564 29.64 10.92 -0.19
N ASP A 565 28.79 10.40 0.67
CA ASP A 565 27.37 10.72 0.77
C ASP A 565 27.15 11.31 2.18
N GLY A 566 26.59 12.51 2.26
CA GLY A 566 26.26 13.15 3.54
C GLY A 566 25.04 12.50 4.21
N GLY A 567 24.07 12.09 3.39
CA GLY A 567 22.86 11.43 3.84
C GLY A 567 21.74 12.42 4.15
N ALA A 568 21.05 12.25 5.27
CA ALA A 568 19.89 13.07 5.63
C ALA A 568 20.19 14.01 6.80
N GLY A 569 20.25 15.31 6.56
CA GLY A 569 20.38 16.37 7.54
C GLY A 569 21.17 17.55 6.97
N ASN A 570 21.70 18.43 7.82
CA ASN A 570 22.47 19.59 7.34
C ASN A 570 23.96 19.31 7.49
N ASP A 571 24.57 18.75 6.45
CA ASP A 571 25.89 18.16 6.54
C ASP A 571 27.00 19.15 6.25
N LYS A 572 28.19 18.87 6.79
CA LYS A 572 29.41 19.64 6.56
C LYS A 572 30.47 18.77 5.94
N ILE A 573 30.68 18.97 4.64
CA ILE A 573 31.64 18.19 3.86
C ILE A 573 32.85 19.06 3.51
N PHE A 574 34.01 18.72 4.07
CA PHE A 574 35.29 19.37 3.77
C PHE A 574 36.16 18.43 2.94
N ASN A 575 36.27 18.72 1.64
CA ASN A 575 37.14 17.98 0.75
C ASN A 575 38.43 18.75 0.44
N ARG A 576 39.58 18.14 0.71
CA ARG A 576 40.92 18.71 0.41
C ARG A 576 41.69 17.93 -0.65
N SER A 577 41.11 16.86 -1.20
CA SER A 577 41.78 15.97 -2.16
C SER A 577 41.05 15.78 -3.48
N ALA A 578 41.82 15.49 -4.53
CA ALA A 578 41.34 15.42 -5.90
C ALA A 578 40.67 14.08 -6.22
N THR A 579 39.85 14.03 -7.27
CA THR A 579 39.13 12.81 -7.70
C THR A 579 38.21 12.30 -6.59
N VAL A 580 37.22 13.12 -6.24
CA VAL A 580 36.23 12.82 -5.20
C VAL A 580 34.82 13.01 -5.78
N SER A 581 33.90 12.12 -5.41
CA SER A 581 32.47 12.26 -5.66
C SER A 581 31.80 12.60 -4.33
N ILE A 582 31.04 13.69 -4.29
CA ILE A 582 30.34 14.18 -3.10
C ILE A 582 28.86 14.23 -3.43
N VAL A 583 28.05 13.59 -2.60
CA VAL A 583 26.61 13.77 -2.49
C VAL A 583 26.34 14.45 -1.15
N GLY A 584 25.62 15.58 -1.14
CA GLY A 584 25.16 16.26 0.08
C GLY A 584 24.03 15.46 0.69
N GLY A 585 22.87 15.47 0.03
CA GLY A 585 21.75 14.60 0.35
C GLY A 585 20.50 15.42 0.62
N ASP A 586 19.72 15.04 1.62
CA ASP A 586 18.52 15.80 2.02
C ASP A 586 18.87 16.77 3.16
N GLY A 587 18.78 18.07 2.94
CA GLY A 587 18.93 19.13 3.95
C GLY A 587 19.82 20.27 3.49
N ASN A 588 20.12 21.24 4.36
CA ASN A 588 20.88 22.43 3.95
C ASN A 588 22.38 22.18 4.15
N ASP A 589 23.04 21.69 3.12
CA ASP A 589 24.43 21.23 3.22
C ASP A 589 25.46 22.33 3.01
N TYR A 590 26.59 22.18 3.70
CA TYR A 590 27.77 23.01 3.54
C TYR A 590 28.89 22.19 2.91
N ILE A 591 29.16 22.42 1.63
CA ILE A 591 30.20 21.70 0.88
C ILE A 591 31.36 22.65 0.57
N ASN A 592 32.52 22.39 1.16
CA ASN A 592 33.74 23.13 0.92
C ASN A 592 34.77 22.26 0.19
N ASN A 593 34.85 22.45 -1.13
CA ASN A 593 35.80 21.74 -1.97
C ASN A 593 37.04 22.60 -2.26
N ASN A 594 38.20 22.16 -1.78
CA ASN A 594 39.49 22.83 -1.99
C ASN A 594 40.42 22.07 -2.94
N SER A 595 39.88 21.14 -3.75
CA SER A 595 40.70 20.29 -4.63
C SER A 595 40.12 20.07 -6.01
N ALA A 596 40.99 19.80 -6.98
CA ALA A 596 40.62 19.70 -8.40
C ALA A 596 39.96 18.37 -8.76
N THR A 597 39.15 18.35 -9.82
CA THR A 597 38.49 17.15 -10.38
C THR A 597 37.53 16.51 -9.38
N VAL A 598 36.50 17.27 -8.99
CA VAL A 598 35.48 16.81 -8.03
C VAL A 598 34.10 16.89 -8.68
N THR A 599 33.28 15.86 -8.45
CA THR A 599 31.86 15.89 -8.79
C THR A 599 31.10 16.13 -7.49
N ILE A 600 30.26 17.16 -7.47
CA ILE A 600 29.41 17.54 -6.35
C ILE A 600 27.97 17.44 -6.82
N ASP A 601 27.14 16.76 -6.05
CA ASP A 601 25.68 16.77 -6.12
C ASP A 601 25.18 17.13 -4.72
N ALA A 602 24.69 18.35 -4.50
CA ALA A 602 24.31 18.78 -3.16
C ALA A 602 22.92 18.28 -2.72
N GLY A 603 22.09 17.77 -3.63
CA GLY A 603 20.79 17.20 -3.27
C GLY A 603 19.71 18.24 -2.96
N ASP A 604 18.71 17.88 -2.16
CA ASP A 604 17.56 18.76 -1.85
C ASP A 604 17.83 19.59 -0.59
N GLY A 605 17.67 20.91 -0.66
CA GLY A 605 17.80 21.85 0.45
C GLY A 605 18.44 23.17 0.02
N ASN A 606 18.63 24.12 0.94
CA ASN A 606 19.31 25.38 0.60
C ASN A 606 20.81 25.22 0.84
N ASN A 607 21.54 24.75 -0.16
CA ASN A 607 22.92 24.32 -0.03
C ASN A 607 23.91 25.49 -0.20
N TYR A 608 25.03 25.42 0.50
CA TYR A 608 26.16 26.34 0.33
C TYR A 608 27.38 25.59 -0.20
N ILE A 609 27.79 25.91 -1.43
CA ILE A 609 28.91 25.25 -2.11
C ILE A 609 30.03 26.26 -2.34
N SER A 610 31.15 26.07 -1.65
CA SER A 610 32.39 26.82 -1.87
C SER A 610 33.38 25.97 -2.67
N ASN A 611 33.49 26.23 -3.97
CA ASN A 611 34.40 25.50 -4.86
C ASN A 611 35.67 26.31 -5.17
N SER A 612 36.78 25.82 -4.63
CA SER A 612 38.15 26.23 -4.97
C SER A 612 38.90 25.14 -5.77
N GLY A 613 38.17 24.14 -6.28
CA GLY A 613 38.67 23.05 -7.11
C GLY A 613 38.48 23.24 -8.62
N ALA A 614 39.56 23.26 -9.40
CA ALA A 614 39.47 23.32 -10.86
C ALA A 614 38.96 22.00 -11.46
N ASN A 615 38.39 22.02 -12.68
CA ASN A 615 37.87 20.82 -13.37
C ASN A 615 36.73 20.11 -12.62
N SER A 616 35.91 20.87 -11.87
CA SER A 616 34.80 20.32 -11.08
C SER A 616 33.47 20.36 -11.82
N LYS A 617 32.58 19.41 -11.49
CA LYS A 617 31.16 19.43 -11.87
C LYS A 617 30.34 19.62 -10.61
N ILE A 618 29.41 20.57 -10.63
CA ILE A 618 28.57 20.91 -9.49
C ILE A 618 27.10 20.83 -9.94
N THR A 619 26.31 20.07 -9.18
CA THR A 619 24.85 20.02 -9.25
C THR A 619 24.34 20.48 -7.89
N ALA A 620 23.52 21.51 -7.83
CA ALA A 620 23.04 22.06 -6.55
C ALA A 620 21.77 21.37 -6.06
N GLY A 621 20.87 21.04 -6.98
CA GLY A 621 19.70 20.19 -6.72
C GLY A 621 18.42 21.01 -6.61
N GLY A 622 17.67 20.87 -5.53
CA GLY A 622 16.44 21.63 -5.30
C GLY A 622 16.52 22.46 -4.04
N GLY A 623 16.03 23.70 -4.03
CA GLY A 623 16.15 24.63 -2.90
C GLY A 623 16.86 25.91 -3.35
N ASN A 624 17.01 26.89 -2.46
CA ASN A 624 17.68 28.15 -2.83
C ASN A 624 19.17 28.05 -2.49
N ASP A 625 19.97 27.68 -3.47
CA ASP A 625 21.37 27.34 -3.32
C ASP A 625 22.29 28.56 -3.47
N SER A 626 23.45 28.51 -2.80
CA SER A 626 24.48 29.54 -2.87
C SER A 626 25.82 28.94 -3.26
N ILE A 627 26.27 29.25 -4.48
CA ILE A 627 27.53 28.73 -5.02
C ILE A 627 28.55 29.84 -5.17
N VAL A 628 29.75 29.62 -4.63
CA VAL A 628 30.92 30.46 -4.85
C VAL A 628 31.98 29.65 -5.59
N ASN A 629 32.26 30.03 -6.83
CA ASN A 629 33.30 29.43 -7.66
C ASN A 629 34.36 30.46 -8.05
N SER A 630 35.62 30.20 -7.73
CA SER A 630 36.74 31.10 -8.06
C SER A 630 37.77 30.49 -9.00
N VAL A 631 37.46 29.34 -9.59
CA VAL A 631 38.42 28.46 -10.27
C VAL A 631 37.97 28.05 -11.66
N LEU A 632 38.91 27.51 -12.43
CA LEU A 632 38.76 27.30 -13.86
C LEU A 632 38.20 25.91 -14.24
N ASN A 633 37.57 25.83 -15.42
CA ASN A 633 37.00 24.61 -16.00
C ASN A 633 35.91 23.99 -15.10
N VAL A 634 34.88 24.75 -14.74
CA VAL A 634 33.80 24.25 -13.87
C VAL A 634 32.49 24.22 -14.63
N SER A 635 31.68 23.19 -14.45
CA SER A 635 30.29 23.16 -14.91
C SER A 635 29.36 23.18 -13.69
N ILE A 636 28.47 24.17 -13.64
CA ILE A 636 27.50 24.39 -12.58
C ILE A 636 26.11 24.20 -13.17
N SER A 637 25.28 23.40 -12.51
CA SER A 637 23.86 23.21 -12.82
C SER A 637 23.11 23.29 -11.50
N ASN A 638 22.23 24.28 -11.37
CA ASN A 638 21.66 24.61 -10.08
C ASN A 638 20.36 23.85 -9.79
N GLY A 639 19.45 23.75 -10.76
CA GLY A 639 18.28 22.90 -10.63
C GLY A 639 17.05 23.73 -10.31
N LYS A 640 16.36 23.52 -9.19
CA LYS A 640 15.15 24.29 -8.86
C LYS A 640 15.38 25.22 -7.68
N GLY A 641 14.98 26.47 -7.79
CA GLY A 641 14.95 27.40 -6.67
C GLY A 641 15.44 28.77 -7.07
N ASN A 642 15.45 29.73 -6.14
CA ASN A 642 16.00 31.06 -6.45
C ASN A 642 17.47 31.07 -6.04
N ASP A 643 18.35 30.70 -6.94
CA ASP A 643 19.72 30.40 -6.60
C ASP A 643 20.65 31.60 -6.75
N SER A 644 21.74 31.60 -5.99
CA SER A 644 22.75 32.66 -5.98
C SER A 644 24.12 32.12 -6.37
N ILE A 645 24.62 32.50 -7.54
CA ILE A 645 25.92 32.06 -8.04
C ILE A 645 26.87 33.24 -8.11
N VAL A 646 28.05 33.10 -7.51
CA VAL A 646 29.18 34.03 -7.67
C VAL A 646 30.33 33.28 -8.34
N ASN A 647 30.63 33.66 -9.58
CA ASN A 647 31.69 33.04 -10.37
C ASN A 647 32.80 34.03 -10.79
N ASP A 648 33.99 33.87 -10.23
CA ASP A 648 35.22 34.54 -10.69
C ASP A 648 36.14 33.60 -11.49
N GLY A 649 35.67 32.37 -11.75
CA GLY A 649 36.39 31.33 -12.47
C GLY A 649 36.46 31.51 -13.99
N VAL A 650 37.49 30.96 -14.62
CA VAL A 650 37.71 31.03 -16.08
C VAL A 650 37.22 29.75 -16.77
N ASN A 651 36.61 29.86 -17.94
CA ASN A 651 36.08 28.70 -18.69
C ASN A 651 35.05 27.92 -17.85
N VAL A 652 33.98 28.61 -17.46
CA VAL A 652 32.92 28.05 -16.61
C VAL A 652 31.62 27.98 -17.39
N SER A 653 30.86 26.90 -17.25
CA SER A 653 29.50 26.77 -17.76
C SER A 653 28.55 26.84 -16.59
N ILE A 654 27.54 27.69 -16.67
CA ILE A 654 26.55 27.92 -15.62
C ILE A 654 25.17 27.75 -16.24
N ASP A 655 24.34 26.96 -15.58
CA ASP A 655 22.91 26.79 -15.85
C ASP A 655 22.16 27.06 -14.53
N GLY A 656 21.40 28.15 -14.46
CA GLY A 656 20.64 28.55 -13.27
C GLY A 656 19.50 27.57 -12.96
N GLY A 657 18.78 27.13 -13.99
CA GLY A 657 17.76 26.11 -13.85
C GLY A 657 16.35 26.70 -13.83
N ASP A 658 15.49 26.25 -12.95
CA ASP A 658 14.10 26.70 -12.80
C ASP A 658 14.00 27.78 -11.70
N ASP A 659 13.02 28.67 -11.81
CA ASP A 659 12.74 29.78 -10.88
C ASP A 659 13.69 30.99 -11.05
N ALA A 660 13.71 31.95 -10.12
CA ALA A 660 14.34 33.26 -10.37
C ALA A 660 15.76 33.33 -9.80
N ASP A 661 16.76 33.18 -10.67
CA ASP A 661 18.16 33.08 -10.28
C ASP A 661 18.90 34.42 -10.26
N TYR A 662 19.94 34.48 -9.43
CA TYR A 662 20.87 35.60 -9.32
C TYR A 662 22.31 35.16 -9.58
N ILE A 663 22.83 35.50 -10.76
CA ILE A 663 24.15 35.05 -11.21
C ILE A 663 25.07 36.25 -11.37
N VAL A 664 26.16 36.31 -10.59
CA VAL A 664 27.22 37.29 -10.73
C VAL A 664 28.47 36.60 -11.26
N SER A 665 28.98 37.05 -12.41
CA SER A 665 30.21 36.50 -12.97
C SER A 665 31.23 37.59 -13.31
N GLY A 666 32.42 37.51 -12.72
CA GLY A 666 33.61 38.29 -13.09
C GLY A 666 34.60 37.52 -13.96
N GLY A 667 34.42 36.20 -14.11
CA GLY A 667 35.30 35.32 -14.86
C GLY A 667 35.31 35.53 -16.38
N SER A 668 36.35 35.01 -17.05
CA SER A 668 36.48 35.06 -18.52
C SER A 668 36.10 33.73 -19.18
N LYS A 669 35.56 33.77 -20.41
CA LYS A 669 35.08 32.60 -21.17
C LYS A 669 33.98 31.83 -20.42
N VAL A 670 33.01 32.54 -19.86
CA VAL A 670 31.92 31.93 -19.10
C VAL A 670 30.69 31.81 -20.00
N SER A 671 30.08 30.63 -20.03
CA SER A 671 28.77 30.39 -20.64
C SER A 671 27.73 30.41 -19.54
N ILE A 672 26.67 31.20 -19.67
CA ILE A 672 25.60 31.34 -18.67
C ILE A 672 24.26 31.18 -19.35
N SER A 673 23.44 30.26 -18.85
CA SER A 673 21.99 30.18 -19.07
C SER A 673 21.31 30.52 -17.74
N GLY A 674 20.32 31.41 -17.77
CA GLY A 674 19.44 31.62 -16.61
C GLY A 674 18.58 30.39 -16.39
N GLY A 675 17.85 29.99 -17.45
CA GLY A 675 16.99 28.82 -17.43
C GLY A 675 15.52 29.26 -17.40
N ASP A 676 14.62 28.44 -16.88
CA ASP A 676 13.19 28.76 -16.80
C ASP A 676 12.91 29.71 -15.63
N GLY A 677 12.99 31.02 -15.86
CA GLY A 677 12.98 31.95 -14.74
C GLY A 677 12.68 33.39 -15.08
N ASN A 678 12.79 34.28 -14.09
CA ASN A 678 13.07 35.68 -14.41
C ASN A 678 14.41 36.01 -13.80
N ASP A 679 15.47 35.76 -14.55
CA ASP A 679 16.81 35.67 -13.98
C ASP A 679 17.52 37.02 -14.03
N SER A 680 18.40 37.25 -13.06
CA SER A 680 19.23 38.44 -12.95
C SER A 680 20.70 38.07 -13.04
N ILE A 681 21.27 38.28 -14.22
CA ILE A 681 22.67 37.97 -14.53
C ILE A 681 23.49 39.26 -14.58
N ILE A 682 24.56 39.35 -13.80
CA ILE A 682 25.47 40.50 -13.73
C ILE A 682 26.87 40.06 -14.18
N ASN A 683 27.31 40.59 -15.32
CA ASN A 683 28.71 40.52 -15.72
C ASN A 683 29.53 41.62 -15.05
N ASN A 684 30.41 41.26 -14.12
CA ASN A 684 31.27 42.21 -13.39
C ASN A 684 32.65 42.39 -14.05
N GLY A 685 32.66 42.58 -15.38
CA GLY A 685 33.89 42.85 -16.15
C GLY A 685 34.55 41.63 -16.81
N GLY A 686 33.88 40.47 -16.81
CA GLY A 686 34.32 39.26 -17.51
C GLY A 686 34.35 39.42 -19.04
N GLU A 687 35.36 38.82 -19.66
CA GLU A 687 35.56 38.85 -21.11
C GLU A 687 35.13 37.53 -21.78
N ASN A 688 34.66 37.61 -23.03
CA ASN A 688 34.22 36.45 -23.82
C ASN A 688 33.06 35.67 -23.19
N MET A 689 32.10 36.39 -22.62
CA MET A 689 30.88 35.82 -22.05
C MET A 689 29.96 35.30 -23.15
N LEU A 690 29.35 34.15 -22.94
CA LEU A 690 28.27 33.62 -23.77
C LEU A 690 27.00 33.52 -22.91
N PHE A 691 26.01 34.37 -23.18
CA PHE A 691 24.71 34.29 -22.54
C PHE A 691 23.77 33.51 -23.45
N ALA A 692 23.20 32.41 -22.96
CA ALA A 692 22.19 31.65 -23.67
C ALA A 692 20.80 32.06 -23.18
N TYR A 693 19.86 32.20 -24.11
CA TYR A 693 18.45 32.47 -23.83
C TYR A 693 17.58 31.68 -24.80
N ASN A 694 16.74 30.79 -24.29
CA ASN A 694 15.90 29.88 -25.06
C ASN A 694 14.41 30.28 -24.98
N LEU A 695 13.57 29.52 -25.69
CA LEU A 695 12.12 29.72 -25.67
C LEU A 695 11.54 29.04 -24.42
N GLY A 696 11.22 29.82 -23.40
CA GLY A 696 10.68 29.28 -22.14
C GLY A 696 11.16 30.07 -20.93
N ASP A 697 12.37 30.62 -21.07
CA ASP A 697 13.22 31.28 -20.07
C ASP A 697 12.66 32.61 -19.49
N GLY A 698 11.33 32.82 -19.49
CA GLY A 698 10.68 33.96 -18.85
C GLY A 698 11.25 35.35 -19.17
N ASN A 699 11.51 36.20 -18.17
CA ASN A 699 11.96 37.58 -18.38
C ASN A 699 13.31 37.88 -17.70
N ASP A 700 14.39 37.68 -18.45
CA ASP A 700 15.75 37.82 -17.93
C ASP A 700 16.30 39.23 -18.05
N LEU A 701 17.18 39.56 -17.11
CA LEU A 701 17.94 40.80 -17.05
C LEU A 701 19.44 40.48 -17.05
N ILE A 702 20.15 40.95 -18.08
CA ILE A 702 21.61 40.83 -18.18
C ILE A 702 22.24 42.22 -18.05
N GLY A 703 22.94 42.46 -16.94
CA GLY A 703 23.74 43.65 -16.67
C GLY A 703 25.21 43.47 -17.05
N GLY A 704 25.89 44.57 -17.38
CA GLY A 704 27.34 44.57 -17.67
C GLY A 704 27.74 43.94 -19.01
N PHE A 705 26.78 43.82 -19.94
CA PHE A 705 27.04 43.29 -21.28
C PHE A 705 28.08 44.16 -22.03
N ASN A 706 29.18 43.57 -22.49
CA ASN A 706 30.31 44.29 -23.09
C ASN A 706 30.60 43.84 -24.53
N ALA A 707 31.55 44.52 -25.20
CA ALA A 707 31.84 44.28 -26.62
C ALA A 707 32.41 42.88 -26.94
N THR A 708 32.86 42.12 -25.93
CA THR A 708 33.34 40.73 -26.09
C THR A 708 32.26 39.70 -25.75
N SER A 709 31.12 40.15 -25.22
CA SER A 709 29.99 39.31 -24.84
C SER A 709 29.17 38.92 -26.07
N THR A 710 28.64 37.70 -26.06
CA THR A 710 27.76 37.16 -27.10
C THR A 710 26.44 36.72 -26.48
N LEU A 711 25.32 37.07 -27.12
CA LEU A 711 23.99 36.55 -26.79
C LEU A 711 23.61 35.46 -27.80
N SER A 712 23.32 34.26 -27.33
CA SER A 712 22.83 33.14 -28.13
C SER A 712 21.35 32.95 -27.88
N ILE A 713 20.53 33.04 -28.94
CA ILE A 713 19.08 32.85 -28.87
C ILE A 713 18.70 31.54 -29.57
N GLY A 714 18.24 30.55 -28.80
CA GLY A 714 18.00 29.19 -29.29
C GLY A 714 16.69 29.00 -30.05
N GLY A 715 16.75 28.50 -31.29
CA GLY A 715 15.66 27.78 -31.99
C GLY A 715 14.38 28.57 -32.32
N ALA A 716 14.36 29.88 -32.06
CA ALA A 716 13.18 30.72 -32.25
C ALA A 716 13.55 32.02 -32.95
N LYS A 717 12.58 32.52 -33.71
CA LYS A 717 12.65 33.87 -34.26
C LYS A 717 12.41 34.88 -33.14
N TYR A 718 13.17 35.98 -33.15
CA TYR A 718 13.07 37.02 -32.11
C TYR A 718 12.79 38.40 -32.72
N THR A 719 12.26 39.31 -31.91
CA THR A 719 12.20 40.75 -32.22
C THR A 719 13.10 41.52 -31.26
N SER A 720 13.82 42.53 -31.76
CA SER A 720 14.63 43.42 -30.93
C SER A 720 13.97 44.80 -30.82
N ALA A 721 14.05 45.40 -29.64
CA ALA A 721 13.59 46.77 -29.37
C ALA A 721 14.58 47.50 -28.47
N LYS A 722 14.64 48.83 -28.61
CA LYS A 722 15.42 49.69 -27.73
C LYS A 722 14.47 50.44 -26.79
N SER A 723 14.76 50.40 -25.49
CA SER A 723 14.05 51.17 -24.46
C SER A 723 15.08 51.95 -23.65
N GLY A 724 15.17 53.27 -23.87
CA GLY A 724 16.23 54.07 -23.25
C GLY A 724 17.62 53.61 -23.71
N ASN A 725 18.48 53.19 -22.76
CA ASN A 725 19.81 52.64 -23.02
C ASN A 725 19.83 51.10 -23.05
N ASP A 726 18.69 50.43 -22.87
CA ASP A 726 18.61 48.98 -22.80
C ASP A 726 18.17 48.40 -24.15
N LEU A 727 18.67 47.21 -24.48
CA LEU A 727 18.21 46.40 -25.60
C LEU A 727 17.35 45.26 -25.08
N ILE A 728 16.18 45.09 -25.68
CA ILE A 728 15.20 44.06 -25.29
C ILE A 728 15.03 43.12 -26.48
N PHE A 729 15.23 41.83 -26.26
CA PHE A 729 14.93 40.78 -27.23
C PHE A 729 13.71 40.01 -26.75
N THR A 730 12.67 39.93 -27.57
CA THR A 730 11.45 39.17 -27.27
C THR A 730 11.47 37.86 -28.05
N VAL A 731 11.30 36.75 -27.34
CA VAL A 731 11.32 35.38 -27.88
C VAL A 731 10.05 34.68 -27.39
N GLY A 732 9.08 34.46 -28.28
CA GLY A 732 7.77 33.95 -27.88
C GLY A 732 7.04 34.89 -26.90
N SER A 733 6.74 34.40 -25.70
CA SER A 733 6.15 35.18 -24.60
C SER A 733 7.16 35.77 -23.62
N GLY A 734 8.42 35.34 -23.67
CA GLY A 734 9.50 35.80 -22.81
C GLY A 734 10.33 36.93 -23.44
N LYS A 735 11.21 37.53 -22.65
CA LYS A 735 12.17 38.54 -23.13
C LYS A 735 13.50 38.47 -22.35
N VAL A 736 14.60 38.79 -23.02
CA VAL A 736 15.88 39.09 -22.36
C VAL A 736 16.22 40.57 -22.53
N THR A 737 16.55 41.23 -21.43
CA THR A 737 16.89 42.66 -21.38
C THR A 737 18.39 42.82 -21.12
N LEU A 738 19.13 43.36 -22.09
CA LEU A 738 20.53 43.76 -21.92
C LEU A 738 20.57 45.19 -21.37
N GLN A 739 20.82 45.32 -20.06
CA GLN A 739 20.82 46.60 -19.38
C GLN A 739 22.07 47.43 -19.74
N GLY A 740 21.86 48.68 -20.16
CA GLY A 740 22.93 49.63 -20.52
C GLY A 740 23.56 49.42 -21.91
N ALA A 741 23.09 48.46 -22.70
CA ALA A 741 23.60 48.21 -24.05
C ALA A 741 22.99 49.20 -25.08
N ALA A 742 23.68 50.30 -25.40
CA ALA A 742 23.09 51.40 -26.15
C ALA A 742 22.83 51.13 -27.66
N THR A 743 23.47 50.17 -28.31
CA THR A 743 23.33 49.91 -29.77
C THR A 743 23.40 48.43 -30.13
N LEU A 744 22.56 47.99 -31.08
CA LEU A 744 22.54 46.59 -31.56
C LEU A 744 23.85 46.21 -32.29
N SER A 745 24.53 47.18 -32.93
CA SER A 745 25.80 46.95 -33.64
C SER A 745 26.96 46.55 -32.73
N THR A 746 26.83 46.72 -31.41
CA THR A 746 27.84 46.31 -30.42
C THR A 746 27.53 44.97 -29.76
N VAL A 747 26.38 44.35 -30.07
CA VAL A 747 25.98 43.06 -29.52
C VAL A 747 26.27 41.97 -30.54
N ASN A 748 27.13 41.03 -30.18
CA ASN A 748 27.31 39.82 -30.98
C ASN A 748 26.14 38.86 -30.70
N ILE A 749 25.38 38.48 -31.73
CA ILE A 749 24.18 37.64 -31.58
C ILE A 749 24.32 36.40 -32.45
N ILE A 750 23.99 35.24 -31.88
CA ILE A 750 23.88 33.96 -32.60
C ILE A 750 22.39 33.54 -32.58
N GLY A 751 21.72 33.45 -33.73
CA GLY A 751 20.28 33.08 -33.83
C GLY A 751 19.75 32.96 -35.27
N ASP A 752 18.58 32.30 -35.43
CA ASP A 752 18.07 31.77 -36.71
C ASP A 752 17.44 32.78 -37.69
N GLU A 753 16.95 33.95 -37.24
CA GLU A 753 16.59 35.13 -38.06
C GLU A 753 15.91 36.23 -37.21
N GLU A 754 16.40 37.48 -37.24
CA GLU A 754 15.75 38.64 -36.60
C GLU A 754 14.48 39.06 -37.37
N ILE A 755 13.30 39.04 -36.73
CA ILE A 755 12.00 39.43 -37.33
C ILE A 755 11.81 40.95 -37.32
N VAL A 756 12.76 41.72 -37.85
CA VAL A 756 12.57 43.16 -38.08
C VAL A 756 12.59 44.02 -36.80
N THR A 757 13.55 44.93 -36.77
CA THR A 757 13.58 46.18 -35.98
C THR A 757 12.29 47.01 -36.19
N LEU A 758 11.41 46.98 -35.20
CA LEU A 758 10.12 47.70 -35.17
C LEU A 758 10.24 49.02 -34.38
N LEU A 759 9.84 50.13 -35.00
CA LEU A 759 9.68 51.42 -34.32
C LEU A 759 8.18 51.70 -34.09
N THR A 760 7.75 51.73 -32.82
CA THR A 760 6.37 52.07 -32.45
C THR A 760 6.22 53.59 -32.26
N VAL A 761 5.17 54.17 -32.87
CA VAL A 761 4.86 55.60 -32.86
C VAL A 761 3.48 55.80 -32.21
N ASN A 762 3.41 56.62 -31.15
CA ASN A 762 2.19 56.84 -30.37
C ASN A 762 1.95 58.35 -30.13
N ASP A 763 0.92 58.75 -29.39
CA ASP A 763 0.63 60.19 -29.20
C ASP A 763 1.69 60.95 -28.38
N SER A 764 2.58 60.24 -27.67
CA SER A 764 3.72 60.86 -26.95
C SER A 764 4.98 61.04 -27.81
N THR A 765 5.06 60.39 -28.99
CA THR A 765 6.19 60.57 -29.90
C THR A 765 6.10 61.90 -30.65
N ALA A 766 7.25 62.47 -31.03
CA ALA A 766 7.33 63.71 -31.80
C ALA A 766 6.48 63.62 -33.09
N SER A 767 5.94 64.76 -33.52
CA SER A 767 5.06 64.81 -34.72
C SER A 767 5.82 64.61 -36.05
N VAL A 768 7.15 64.57 -35.99
CA VAL A 768 8.04 64.25 -37.11
C VAL A 768 8.95 63.10 -36.67
N VAL A 769 8.92 61.99 -37.41
CA VAL A 769 9.66 60.76 -37.13
C VAL A 769 10.50 60.40 -38.35
N THR A 770 11.81 60.31 -38.14
CA THR A 770 12.77 59.81 -39.14
C THR A 770 13.36 58.51 -38.62
N THR A 771 13.29 57.45 -39.42
CA THR A 771 13.79 56.12 -39.01
C THR A 771 15.31 56.07 -39.02
N ASP A 772 15.90 55.49 -37.98
CA ASP A 772 17.32 55.11 -37.96
C ASP A 772 17.60 54.03 -39.02
N ALA A 773 18.86 53.89 -39.44
CA ALA A 773 19.30 53.04 -40.56
C ALA A 773 18.94 51.55 -40.42
N ALA A 774 18.71 51.08 -39.19
CA ALA A 774 18.39 49.69 -38.91
C ALA A 774 16.89 49.37 -38.98
N VAL A 775 15.99 50.35 -38.84
CA VAL A 775 14.53 50.13 -38.70
C VAL A 775 13.91 49.65 -40.02
N LYS A 776 13.14 48.56 -39.99
CA LYS A 776 12.44 48.03 -41.18
C LYS A 776 10.91 48.18 -41.10
N VAL A 777 10.32 48.26 -39.90
CA VAL A 777 8.87 48.52 -39.73
C VAL A 777 8.66 49.75 -38.84
N VAL A 778 7.75 50.63 -39.23
CA VAL A 778 7.24 51.73 -38.41
C VAL A 778 5.75 51.52 -38.19
N ASP A 779 5.32 51.38 -36.94
CA ASP A 779 3.92 51.20 -36.59
C ASP A 779 3.35 52.42 -35.85
N ALA A 780 2.54 53.23 -36.54
CA ALA A 780 1.81 54.36 -35.96
C ALA A 780 0.33 54.08 -35.70
N SER A 781 -0.14 52.83 -35.83
CA SER A 781 -1.57 52.47 -35.78
C SER A 781 -2.29 52.89 -34.48
N ALA A 782 -1.54 53.01 -33.38
CA ALA A 782 -2.05 53.46 -32.08
C ALA A 782 -2.20 54.98 -31.97
N ARG A 783 -1.51 55.77 -32.80
CA ARG A 783 -1.50 57.23 -32.74
C ARG A 783 -2.81 57.82 -33.27
N THR A 784 -3.36 58.80 -32.56
CA THR A 784 -4.64 59.44 -32.92
C THR A 784 -4.47 60.81 -33.57
N THR A 785 -3.31 61.44 -33.38
CA THR A 785 -2.93 62.73 -33.97
C THR A 785 -2.05 62.56 -35.21
N ALA A 786 -2.01 63.59 -36.07
CA ALA A 786 -1.21 63.56 -37.30
C ALA A 786 0.29 63.32 -37.04
N VAL A 787 0.95 62.58 -37.92
CA VAL A 787 2.41 62.35 -37.91
C VAL A 787 3.02 62.42 -39.31
N GLN A 788 4.26 62.91 -39.39
CA GLN A 788 5.10 62.79 -40.56
C GLN A 788 6.14 61.69 -40.35
N ILE A 789 6.13 60.65 -41.18
CA ILE A 789 7.06 59.53 -41.09
C ILE A 789 7.94 59.52 -42.34
N THR A 790 9.26 59.50 -42.13
CA THR A 790 10.28 59.33 -43.17
C THR A 790 11.06 58.05 -42.91
N GLY A 791 10.92 57.08 -43.83
CA GLY A 791 11.69 55.85 -43.87
C GLY A 791 13.17 56.07 -44.26
N ASN A 792 13.95 55.00 -44.22
CA ASN A 792 15.38 55.00 -44.51
C ASN A 792 15.65 54.47 -45.93
N ALA A 793 16.76 53.77 -46.13
CA ALA A 793 17.13 53.21 -47.44
C ALA A 793 16.81 51.71 -47.59
N LEU A 794 16.21 51.10 -46.56
CA LEU A 794 15.74 49.72 -46.57
C LEU A 794 14.29 49.68 -47.09
N ALA A 795 13.82 48.49 -47.49
CA ALA A 795 12.41 48.28 -47.78
C ALA A 795 11.58 48.39 -46.48
N ASN A 796 11.00 49.57 -46.24
CA ASN A 796 10.26 49.86 -45.02
C ASN A 796 8.79 49.43 -45.14
N THR A 797 8.23 48.90 -44.05
CA THR A 797 6.78 48.79 -43.89
C THR A 797 6.31 49.90 -42.96
N ILE A 798 5.48 50.81 -43.45
CA ILE A 798 5.01 51.97 -42.70
C ILE A 798 3.50 51.84 -42.50
N ILE A 799 3.07 51.70 -41.25
CA ILE A 799 1.67 51.66 -40.84
C ILE A 799 1.26 53.05 -40.36
N SER A 800 0.29 53.65 -41.06
CA SER A 800 -0.32 54.94 -40.68
C SER A 800 -1.09 54.85 -39.37
N GLY A 801 -1.23 55.99 -38.69
CA GLY A 801 -2.13 56.17 -37.55
C GLY A 801 -3.53 56.59 -37.96
N LYS A 802 -4.35 56.95 -36.97
CA LYS A 802 -5.73 57.44 -37.20
C LYS A 802 -5.78 58.94 -37.55
N GLY A 803 -4.64 59.62 -37.48
CA GLY A 803 -4.45 61.03 -37.83
C GLY A 803 -4.54 61.29 -39.33
N ASN A 804 -4.19 62.50 -39.77
CA ASN A 804 -3.98 62.77 -41.19
C ASN A 804 -2.48 62.74 -41.43
N ASP A 805 -1.97 61.61 -41.90
CA ASP A 805 -0.54 61.33 -41.86
C ASP A 805 0.15 61.58 -43.19
N THR A 806 1.42 61.97 -43.12
CA THR A 806 2.30 62.12 -44.29
C THR A 806 3.36 61.04 -44.24
N LEU A 807 3.39 60.18 -45.26
CA LEU A 807 4.26 59.00 -45.31
C LEU A 807 5.26 59.14 -46.47
N THR A 808 6.54 59.05 -46.14
CA THR A 808 7.66 58.98 -47.10
C THR A 808 8.41 57.67 -46.86
N GLY A 809 8.47 56.79 -47.87
CA GLY A 809 9.13 55.48 -47.79
C GLY A 809 10.65 55.58 -47.80
N GLY A 810 11.19 56.53 -48.57
CA GLY A 810 12.63 56.68 -48.76
C GLY A 810 13.11 55.91 -49.98
N LYS A 811 14.26 55.22 -49.87
CA LYS A 811 14.72 54.30 -50.93
C LYS A 811 14.35 52.89 -50.49
N GLY A 812 13.81 52.07 -51.40
CA GLY A 812 13.37 50.73 -51.05
C GLY A 812 12.22 50.30 -51.93
N ASN A 813 11.70 49.09 -51.69
CA ASN A 813 10.40 48.69 -52.19
C ASN A 813 9.46 48.69 -50.99
N ASP A 814 8.83 49.82 -50.75
CA ASP A 814 8.19 50.08 -49.46
C ASP A 814 6.75 49.57 -49.44
N VAL A 815 6.25 49.28 -48.24
CA VAL A 815 4.87 48.84 -48.01
C VAL A 815 4.16 49.85 -47.12
N PHE A 816 3.21 50.58 -47.70
CA PHE A 816 2.38 51.52 -46.96
C PHE A 816 1.07 50.85 -46.54
N ILE A 817 0.78 50.84 -45.24
CA ILE A 817 -0.44 50.28 -44.68
C ILE A 817 -1.32 51.42 -44.16
N TYR A 818 -2.45 51.63 -44.83
CA TYR A 818 -3.47 52.60 -44.46
C TYR A 818 -4.37 52.06 -43.34
N THR A 819 -4.61 52.85 -42.29
CA THR A 819 -5.52 52.50 -41.20
C THR A 819 -6.77 53.38 -41.19
N ALA A 820 -6.64 54.70 -41.06
CA ALA A 820 -7.76 55.66 -41.10
C ALA A 820 -7.26 57.07 -41.46
N GLY A 821 -8.15 58.08 -41.51
CA GLY A 821 -7.76 59.47 -41.75
C GLY A 821 -7.60 59.87 -43.22
N LYS A 822 -7.02 61.06 -43.45
CA LYS A 822 -6.72 61.61 -44.79
C LYS A 822 -5.21 61.61 -45.02
N ASP A 823 -4.71 60.46 -45.47
CA ASP A 823 -3.27 60.23 -45.55
C ASP A 823 -2.71 60.56 -46.92
N VAL A 824 -1.42 60.88 -46.94
CA VAL A 824 -0.67 61.24 -48.15
C VAL A 824 0.60 60.41 -48.22
N ILE A 825 0.76 59.66 -49.31
CA ILE A 825 2.05 59.06 -49.70
C ILE A 825 2.72 60.00 -50.69
N THR A 826 3.93 60.46 -50.36
CA THR A 826 4.60 61.53 -51.12
C THR A 826 5.58 61.06 -52.18
N ASP A 827 6.09 59.83 -52.08
CA ASP A 827 7.22 59.33 -52.88
C ASP A 827 6.98 57.96 -53.54
N TYR A 828 5.73 57.59 -53.83
CA TYR A 828 5.41 56.29 -54.42
C TYR A 828 6.19 55.98 -55.72
N ALA A 829 7.04 54.97 -55.64
CA ALA A 829 7.96 54.48 -56.66
C ALA A 829 7.53 53.12 -57.24
N SER A 830 8.25 52.68 -58.27
CA SER A 830 8.01 51.36 -58.90
C SER A 830 8.60 50.26 -58.02
N GLY A 831 7.74 49.41 -57.45
CA GLY A 831 8.13 48.35 -56.52
C GLY A 831 7.39 48.46 -55.18
N ASP A 832 6.96 49.68 -54.85
CA ASP A 832 6.17 49.98 -53.65
C ASP A 832 4.78 49.37 -53.72
N LYS A 833 4.22 49.07 -52.55
CA LYS A 833 2.90 48.47 -52.40
C LYS A 833 2.07 49.25 -51.40
N ILE A 834 0.76 49.24 -51.63
CA ILE A 834 -0.21 49.89 -50.76
C ILE A 834 -1.20 48.83 -50.26
N SER A 835 -1.35 48.75 -48.95
CA SER A 835 -2.41 47.97 -48.30
C SER A 835 -3.46 48.93 -47.73
N LEU A 836 -4.71 48.77 -48.14
CA LEU A 836 -5.79 49.68 -47.76
C LEU A 836 -6.65 49.18 -46.60
N GLY A 837 -6.45 47.95 -46.12
CA GLY A 837 -7.16 47.34 -44.99
C GLY A 837 -8.68 47.09 -45.19
N ALA A 838 -9.35 47.83 -46.07
CA ALA A 838 -10.79 47.79 -46.34
C ALA A 838 -11.12 47.99 -47.83
N ALA A 839 -12.39 47.80 -48.20
CA ALA A 839 -12.86 47.93 -49.58
C ALA A 839 -12.83 49.38 -50.08
N ILE A 840 -12.38 49.57 -51.33
CA ILE A 840 -12.39 50.85 -52.02
C ILE A 840 -13.82 51.19 -52.45
N SER A 841 -14.33 52.34 -52.01
CA SER A 841 -15.69 52.80 -52.35
C SER A 841 -15.73 53.70 -53.59
N ALA A 842 -14.62 54.40 -53.88
CA ALA A 842 -14.44 55.19 -55.09
C ALA A 842 -12.94 55.35 -55.42
N THR A 843 -12.64 55.44 -56.71
CA THR A 843 -11.32 55.83 -57.22
C THR A 843 -11.51 57.03 -58.14
N ALA A 844 -10.79 58.11 -57.86
CA ALA A 844 -10.82 59.32 -58.66
C ALA A 844 -9.40 59.68 -59.13
N VAL A 845 -9.33 60.29 -60.31
CA VAL A 845 -8.11 60.95 -60.80
C VAL A 845 -8.32 62.45 -60.64
N SER A 846 -7.51 63.08 -59.78
CA SER A 846 -7.50 64.53 -59.54
C SER A 846 -6.14 65.09 -59.93
N GLY A 847 -6.07 65.79 -61.07
CA GLY A 847 -4.80 66.22 -61.66
C GLY A 847 -3.93 65.03 -62.07
N ASN A 848 -2.72 64.94 -61.49
CA ASN A 848 -1.79 63.81 -61.64
C ASN A 848 -1.85 62.81 -60.46
N ASN A 849 -2.69 63.04 -59.47
CA ASN A 849 -2.81 62.21 -58.26
C ASN A 849 -3.91 61.15 -58.43
N VAL A 850 -3.77 60.04 -57.72
CA VAL A 850 -4.81 59.02 -57.58
C VAL A 850 -5.30 59.08 -56.14
N VAL A 851 -6.63 59.18 -55.97
CA VAL A 851 -7.27 59.24 -54.66
C VAL A 851 -8.12 57.99 -54.46
N PHE A 852 -7.82 57.23 -53.41
CA PHE A 852 -8.60 56.09 -52.95
C PHE A 852 -9.52 56.53 -51.82
N THR A 853 -10.83 56.33 -51.98
CA THR A 853 -11.78 56.53 -50.87
C THR A 853 -12.00 55.21 -50.13
N VAL A 854 -11.58 55.16 -48.87
CA VAL A 854 -11.59 53.95 -48.03
C VAL A 854 -12.35 54.24 -46.74
N GLY A 855 -13.52 53.61 -46.57
CA GLY A 855 -14.41 53.91 -45.45
C GLY A 855 -14.85 55.38 -45.42
N LYS A 856 -14.59 56.07 -44.29
CA LYS A 856 -14.85 57.53 -44.10
C LYS A 856 -13.63 58.42 -44.41
N GLY A 857 -12.48 57.83 -44.72
CA GLY A 857 -11.23 58.52 -44.99
C GLY A 857 -10.78 58.41 -46.44
N SER A 858 -9.55 58.84 -46.71
CA SER A 858 -8.97 58.80 -48.05
C SER A 858 -7.46 58.65 -48.01
N LEU A 859 -6.90 57.88 -48.94
CA LEU A 859 -5.47 57.83 -49.21
C LEU A 859 -5.18 58.53 -50.54
N THR A 860 -4.29 59.53 -50.51
CA THR A 860 -3.79 60.21 -51.71
C THR A 860 -2.42 59.71 -52.07
N VAL A 861 -2.26 59.20 -53.30
CA VAL A 861 -0.96 58.88 -53.90
C VAL A 861 -0.58 60.00 -54.86
N THR A 862 0.46 60.76 -54.50
CA THR A 862 0.94 61.86 -55.34
C THR A 862 1.54 61.31 -56.64
N ASN A 863 1.28 61.99 -57.77
CA ASN A 863 1.78 61.59 -59.09
C ASN A 863 1.45 60.14 -59.50
N GLY A 864 0.36 59.56 -59.01
CA GLY A 864 -0.07 58.19 -59.31
C GLY A 864 -0.73 57.98 -60.67
N LYS A 865 -1.14 59.05 -61.37
CA LYS A 865 -1.89 58.95 -62.64
C LYS A 865 -1.03 58.26 -63.72
N GLY A 866 -1.56 57.20 -64.31
CA GLY A 866 -0.87 56.42 -65.34
C GLY A 866 0.21 55.47 -64.80
N LYS A 867 0.49 55.47 -63.49
CA LYS A 867 1.37 54.50 -62.84
C LYS A 867 0.63 53.19 -62.54
N ALA A 868 1.35 52.09 -62.57
CA ALA A 868 0.89 50.77 -62.16
C ALA A 868 0.89 50.69 -60.63
N LEU A 869 -0.23 51.02 -59.98
CA LEU A 869 -0.32 50.98 -58.53
C LEU A 869 -0.55 49.53 -58.06
N ALA A 870 0.36 49.01 -57.24
CA ALA A 870 0.30 47.66 -56.66
C ALA A 870 -0.49 47.68 -55.34
N LEU A 871 -1.73 47.21 -55.39
CA LEU A 871 -2.64 47.18 -54.24
C LEU A 871 -2.69 45.78 -53.64
N ILE A 872 -2.49 45.69 -52.33
CA ILE A 872 -2.61 44.46 -51.55
C ILE A 872 -4.01 44.38 -50.94
N ASP A 873 -4.72 43.27 -51.17
CA ASP A 873 -6.00 43.01 -50.52
C ASP A 873 -5.83 42.55 -49.06
N SER A 874 -6.94 42.46 -48.31
CA SER A 874 -6.96 42.04 -46.90
C SER A 874 -6.51 40.58 -46.67
N LYS A 875 -6.12 39.84 -47.72
CA LYS A 875 -5.61 38.47 -47.69
C LYS A 875 -4.17 38.38 -48.23
N GLY A 876 -3.51 39.51 -48.46
CA GLY A 876 -2.11 39.57 -48.90
C GLY A 876 -1.91 39.42 -50.41
N LYS A 877 -2.97 39.41 -51.24
CA LYS A 877 -2.82 39.27 -52.69
C LYS A 877 -2.64 40.63 -53.36
N SER A 878 -1.53 40.79 -54.08
CA SER A 878 -1.22 42.00 -54.86
C SER A 878 -1.94 41.99 -56.21
N SER A 879 -2.54 43.12 -56.59
CA SER A 879 -3.13 43.36 -57.90
C SER A 879 -2.68 44.72 -58.46
N THR A 880 -2.45 44.77 -59.77
CA THR A 880 -1.98 45.97 -60.47
C THR A 880 -3.13 46.57 -61.28
N ALA A 881 -3.44 47.86 -61.06
CA ALA A 881 -4.56 48.53 -61.75
C ALA A 881 -4.11 49.63 -62.72
N THR A 882 -4.78 49.72 -63.88
CA THR A 882 -4.68 50.81 -64.90
C THR A 882 -6.12 51.12 -65.41
N ILE A 883 -6.57 52.38 -65.58
CA ILE A 883 -8.01 52.77 -65.60
C ILE A 883 -8.49 53.37 -67.00
N SER A 884 -9.57 52.87 -67.73
CA SER A 884 -10.26 53.37 -69.04
C SER A 884 -11.69 52.73 -69.53
N ASP A 885 -12.53 53.30 -70.51
CA ASP A 885 -14.09 53.44 -70.82
C ASP A 885 -15.10 52.47 -71.71
N VAL A 886 -16.43 52.85 -72.07
CA VAL A 886 -17.75 52.13 -72.56
C VAL A 886 -18.52 52.57 -73.93
N VAL A 887 -19.34 51.71 -74.67
CA VAL A 887 -20.15 51.96 -75.96
C VAL A 887 -21.72 51.67 -75.95
N THR A 888 -22.57 52.39 -76.77
CA THR A 888 -24.07 52.27 -76.85
C THR A 888 -24.68 51.98 -78.26
N VAL A 889 -25.75 51.15 -78.37
CA VAL A 889 -26.46 50.70 -79.62
C VAL A 889 -27.96 51.08 -79.60
N THR A 890 -28.53 51.57 -80.72
CA THR A 890 -29.94 52.06 -80.81
C THR A 890 -30.70 51.52 -82.05
N ASN A 891 -31.98 51.88 -82.23
CA ASN A 891 -32.81 51.46 -83.37
C ASN A 891 -32.30 51.97 -84.75
N SER A 892 -31.49 53.02 -84.79
CA SER A 892 -30.87 53.52 -86.03
C SER A 892 -29.55 52.82 -86.38
N THR A 893 -28.94 52.07 -85.44
CA THR A 893 -27.71 51.32 -85.69
C THR A 893 -27.98 50.16 -86.68
N LYS A 894 -27.15 50.03 -87.73
CA LYS A 894 -27.23 48.92 -88.69
C LYS A 894 -26.82 47.60 -88.00
N SER A 895 -27.46 46.49 -88.39
CA SER A 895 -27.13 45.13 -87.90
C SER A 895 -26.49 44.34 -89.04
N PRO A 896 -25.37 43.61 -88.82
CA PRO A 896 -24.73 43.29 -87.54
C PRO A 896 -23.84 44.41 -86.96
N VAL A 897 -23.59 44.37 -85.63
CA VAL A 897 -22.68 45.25 -84.89
C VAL A 897 -21.43 44.48 -84.47
N THR A 898 -20.24 44.94 -84.89
CA THR A 898 -18.94 44.37 -84.49
C THR A 898 -18.19 45.33 -83.57
N VAL A 899 -17.70 44.85 -82.42
CA VAL A 899 -17.10 45.68 -81.36
C VAL A 899 -15.60 45.95 -81.59
N ALA A 900 -15.15 47.20 -81.40
CA ALA A 900 -13.76 47.60 -81.55
C ALA A 900 -12.85 47.05 -80.41
N PRO A 901 -11.53 46.84 -80.61
CA PRO A 901 -10.69 46.03 -79.71
C PRO A 901 -10.50 46.51 -78.26
N TYR A 902 -10.77 47.78 -77.95
CA TYR A 902 -10.54 48.40 -76.63
C TYR A 902 -11.82 48.61 -75.82
N VAL A 903 -12.98 48.29 -76.37
CA VAL A 903 -14.29 48.52 -75.74
C VAL A 903 -14.62 47.36 -74.82
N LYS A 904 -14.96 47.64 -73.55
CA LYS A 904 -15.38 46.62 -72.56
C LYS A 904 -16.89 46.47 -72.40
N THR A 905 -17.70 47.43 -72.85
CA THR A 905 -19.17 47.39 -72.64
C THR A 905 -19.90 47.87 -73.88
N VAL A 906 -20.94 47.13 -74.29
CA VAL A 906 -21.85 47.43 -75.41
C VAL A 906 -23.28 47.34 -74.92
N ASN A 907 -24.02 48.45 -75.02
CA ASN A 907 -25.37 48.53 -74.47
C ASN A 907 -26.46 48.69 -75.55
N ALA A 908 -27.26 47.67 -75.82
CA ALA A 908 -28.40 47.70 -76.75
C ALA A 908 -29.79 47.76 -76.08
N SER A 909 -29.85 47.95 -74.75
CA SER A 909 -31.10 47.91 -73.95
C SER A 909 -32.25 48.80 -74.44
N LYS A 910 -31.95 49.86 -75.21
CA LYS A 910 -32.94 50.79 -75.78
C LYS A 910 -33.45 50.40 -77.17
N ARG A 911 -32.93 49.32 -77.76
CA ARG A 911 -33.30 48.84 -79.09
C ARG A 911 -34.49 47.88 -79.00
N THR A 912 -35.50 48.08 -79.86
CA THR A 912 -36.73 47.26 -79.90
C THR A 912 -36.80 46.33 -81.10
N LYS A 913 -35.92 46.52 -82.09
CA LYS A 913 -35.76 45.62 -83.26
C LYS A 913 -34.64 44.63 -83.01
N ALA A 914 -34.75 43.44 -83.60
CA ALA A 914 -33.69 42.43 -83.56
C ALA A 914 -32.32 43.00 -83.98
N VAL A 915 -31.26 42.52 -83.32
CA VAL A 915 -29.87 42.84 -83.65
C VAL A 915 -28.97 41.62 -83.50
N LYS A 916 -27.95 41.55 -84.36
CA LYS A 916 -26.83 40.63 -84.21
C LYS A 916 -25.61 41.41 -83.69
N ILE A 917 -25.09 41.03 -82.52
CA ILE A 917 -23.92 41.67 -81.90
C ILE A 917 -22.78 40.65 -81.82
N THR A 918 -21.60 41.05 -82.28
CA THR A 918 -20.35 40.29 -82.20
C THR A 918 -19.31 41.06 -81.40
N GLY A 919 -18.97 40.57 -80.20
CA GLY A 919 -17.93 41.11 -79.34
C GLY A 919 -16.52 40.95 -79.89
N ASN A 920 -15.54 41.42 -79.11
CA ASN A 920 -14.11 41.41 -79.44
C ASN A 920 -13.37 40.32 -78.60
N ALA A 921 -12.05 40.44 -78.45
CA ALA A 921 -11.27 39.48 -77.66
C ALA A 921 -11.19 39.81 -76.15
N LEU A 922 -11.70 40.97 -75.72
CA LEU A 922 -11.79 41.37 -74.32
C LEU A 922 -13.03 40.77 -73.67
N ALA A 923 -13.06 40.71 -72.34
CA ALA A 923 -14.28 40.44 -71.58
C ALA A 923 -15.30 41.58 -71.81
N ASN A 924 -16.27 41.35 -72.69
CA ASN A 924 -17.30 42.31 -73.05
C ASN A 924 -18.53 42.17 -72.17
N THR A 925 -19.10 43.28 -71.71
CA THR A 925 -20.48 43.32 -71.23
C THR A 925 -21.40 43.65 -72.40
N ILE A 926 -22.19 42.68 -72.86
CA ILE A 926 -23.13 42.82 -73.98
C ILE A 926 -24.56 42.81 -73.42
N ILE A 927 -25.22 43.97 -73.46
CA ILE A 927 -26.62 44.11 -73.01
C ILE A 927 -27.54 44.01 -74.24
N SER A 928 -28.44 43.02 -74.26
CA SER A 928 -29.41 42.81 -75.35
C SER A 928 -30.50 43.88 -75.37
N GLY A 929 -31.24 43.97 -76.48
CA GLY A 929 -32.42 44.80 -76.62
C GLY A 929 -33.69 44.06 -76.21
N LYS A 930 -34.84 44.58 -76.63
CA LYS A 930 -36.16 43.93 -76.46
C LYS A 930 -36.58 43.10 -77.69
N GLY A 931 -35.73 43.05 -78.71
CA GLY A 931 -35.97 42.28 -79.94
C GLY A 931 -35.63 40.80 -79.73
N ASN A 932 -35.75 39.98 -80.77
CA ASN A 932 -35.21 38.62 -80.73
C ASN A 932 -33.75 38.69 -81.20
N ASP A 933 -32.84 38.82 -80.26
CA ASP A 933 -31.46 39.17 -80.54
C ASP A 933 -30.55 37.93 -80.65
N THR A 934 -29.49 38.06 -81.44
CA THR A 934 -28.45 37.03 -81.58
C THR A 934 -27.13 37.59 -81.06
N LEU A 935 -26.59 36.98 -80.01
CA LEU A 935 -25.41 37.47 -79.31
C LEU A 935 -24.23 36.51 -79.51
N THR A 936 -23.09 37.10 -79.82
CA THR A 936 -21.78 36.43 -79.96
C THR A 936 -20.76 37.20 -79.12
N GLY A 937 -20.18 36.58 -78.09
CA GLY A 937 -19.24 37.22 -77.16
C GLY A 937 -17.82 37.36 -77.72
N GLY A 938 -17.33 36.34 -78.41
CA GLY A 938 -15.95 36.26 -78.87
C GLY A 938 -15.09 35.36 -77.98
N LYS A 939 -13.82 35.73 -77.78
CA LYS A 939 -12.85 34.94 -77.00
C LYS A 939 -12.81 35.33 -75.51
N GLY A 940 -13.43 36.45 -75.14
CA GLY A 940 -13.41 36.99 -73.79
C GLY A 940 -14.25 36.17 -72.82
N ASN A 941 -14.17 36.50 -71.52
CA ASN A 941 -15.14 36.04 -70.53
C ASN A 941 -16.30 37.05 -70.51
N ASP A 942 -17.29 36.82 -71.35
CA ASP A 942 -18.28 37.84 -71.68
C ASP A 942 -19.46 37.82 -70.73
N LEU A 943 -20.01 39.00 -70.41
CA LEU A 943 -21.24 39.14 -69.65
C LEU A 943 -22.39 39.49 -70.59
N PHE A 944 -23.29 38.54 -70.83
CA PHE A 944 -24.53 38.75 -71.56
C PHE A 944 -25.63 39.21 -70.60
N VAL A 945 -26.24 40.36 -70.85
CA VAL A 945 -27.36 40.87 -70.04
C VAL A 945 -28.62 40.85 -70.88
N TYR A 946 -29.56 39.99 -70.51
CA TYR A 946 -30.85 39.82 -71.20
C TYR A 946 -31.83 40.93 -70.82
N SER A 947 -32.44 41.56 -71.82
CA SER A 947 -33.39 42.67 -71.63
C SER A 947 -34.81 42.39 -72.17
N GLY A 948 -35.07 41.17 -72.66
CA GLY A 948 -36.39 40.73 -73.13
C GLY A 948 -36.40 40.26 -74.59
N GLY A 949 -37.29 39.32 -74.95
CA GLY A 949 -37.40 38.80 -76.32
C GLY A 949 -37.22 37.28 -76.36
N LYS A 950 -36.97 36.72 -77.55
CA LYS A 950 -36.50 35.34 -77.73
C LYS A 950 -35.05 35.37 -78.18
N ASP A 951 -34.16 35.55 -77.21
CA ASP A 951 -32.74 35.78 -77.47
C ASP A 951 -31.97 34.47 -77.59
N VAL A 952 -30.92 34.50 -78.41
CA VAL A 952 -30.04 33.36 -78.64
C VAL A 952 -28.59 33.76 -78.40
N ILE A 953 -27.93 33.07 -77.47
CA ILE A 953 -26.46 33.12 -77.33
C ILE A 953 -25.87 31.97 -78.15
N THR A 954 -24.97 32.33 -79.06
CA THR A 954 -24.50 31.41 -80.10
C THR A 954 -23.16 30.75 -79.78
N ASP A 955 -22.32 31.38 -78.97
CA ASP A 955 -20.94 30.99 -78.72
C ASP A 955 -20.61 30.89 -77.22
N TYR A 956 -21.61 30.62 -76.37
CA TYR A 956 -21.40 30.54 -74.91
C TYR A 956 -20.20 29.62 -74.57
N ALA A 957 -19.18 30.25 -73.97
CA ALA A 957 -17.91 29.67 -73.59
C ALA A 957 -17.77 29.57 -72.05
N VAL A 958 -16.84 28.74 -71.59
CA VAL A 958 -16.55 28.58 -70.16
C VAL A 958 -15.84 29.84 -69.66
N GLY A 959 -16.52 30.63 -68.84
CA GLY A 959 -16.04 31.93 -68.36
C GLY A 959 -17.07 33.03 -68.57
N ASP A 960 -17.96 32.84 -69.54
CA ASP A 960 -19.07 33.75 -69.82
C ASP A 960 -20.10 33.71 -68.71
N LYS A 961 -20.73 34.86 -68.47
CA LYS A 961 -21.81 35.07 -67.51
C LYS A 961 -23.06 35.56 -68.20
N ILE A 962 -24.20 35.21 -67.62
CA ILE A 962 -25.51 35.58 -68.14
C ILE A 962 -26.31 36.22 -67.02
N SER A 963 -26.69 37.47 -67.19
CA SER A 963 -27.63 38.17 -66.31
C SER A 963 -29.01 38.16 -66.95
N LEU A 964 -29.99 37.57 -66.27
CA LEU A 964 -31.34 37.40 -66.80
C LEU A 964 -32.31 38.51 -66.38
N GLY A 965 -31.93 39.36 -65.43
CA GLY A 965 -32.72 40.51 -64.96
C GLY A 965 -34.05 40.18 -64.26
N ALA A 966 -34.54 38.95 -64.36
CA ALA A 966 -35.77 38.45 -63.74
C ALA A 966 -35.64 36.97 -63.35
N ALA A 967 -36.58 36.48 -62.54
CA ALA A 967 -36.59 35.09 -62.09
C ALA A 967 -36.86 34.11 -63.24
N ILE A 968 -36.17 32.97 -63.22
CA ILE A 968 -36.41 31.85 -64.13
C ILE A 968 -37.67 31.12 -63.66
N SER A 969 -38.69 31.06 -64.51
CA SER A 969 -39.93 30.33 -64.17
C SER A 969 -39.87 28.86 -64.57
N ASP A 970 -39.06 28.52 -65.59
CA ASP A 970 -38.87 27.15 -66.04
C ASP A 970 -37.52 26.98 -66.76
N THR A 971 -36.95 25.78 -66.67
CA THR A 971 -35.74 25.38 -67.38
C THR A 971 -35.97 24.05 -68.06
N THR A 972 -35.89 24.04 -69.40
CA THR A 972 -36.10 22.83 -70.20
C THR A 972 -34.87 22.52 -71.05
N ILE A 973 -34.64 21.21 -71.28
CA ILE A 973 -33.65 20.71 -72.22
C ILE A 973 -34.39 20.20 -73.47
N SER A 974 -34.09 20.80 -74.61
CA SER A 974 -34.58 20.39 -75.94
C SER A 974 -33.38 20.10 -76.84
N GLY A 975 -33.13 18.83 -77.14
CA GLY A 975 -31.89 18.39 -77.79
C GLY A 975 -30.65 18.72 -76.96
N ASN A 976 -29.68 19.44 -77.56
CA ASN A 976 -28.48 19.94 -76.89
C ASN A 976 -28.62 21.38 -76.36
N ASN A 977 -29.78 22.02 -76.54
CA ASN A 977 -29.99 23.40 -76.14
C ASN A 977 -30.59 23.47 -74.73
N VAL A 978 -30.19 24.52 -74.00
CA VAL A 978 -30.79 24.87 -72.72
C VAL A 978 -31.65 26.10 -72.92
N VAL A 979 -32.92 26.02 -72.55
CA VAL A 979 -33.88 27.12 -72.67
C VAL A 979 -34.29 27.57 -71.28
N PHE A 980 -34.00 28.85 -70.99
CA PHE A 980 -34.49 29.53 -69.79
C PHE A 980 -35.73 30.34 -70.14
N THR A 981 -36.86 30.02 -69.51
CA THR A 981 -38.08 30.83 -69.61
C THR A 981 -38.00 31.97 -68.60
N VAL A 982 -38.01 33.21 -69.09
CA VAL A 982 -37.81 34.42 -68.28
C VAL A 982 -38.90 35.45 -68.63
N GLY A 983 -39.85 35.62 -67.72
CA GLY A 983 -41.02 36.47 -67.94
C GLY A 983 -41.88 35.98 -69.11
N LYS A 984 -42.19 36.85 -70.07
CA LYS A 984 -42.94 36.52 -71.31
C LYS A 984 -42.04 36.07 -72.47
N GLY A 985 -40.72 36.02 -72.26
CA GLY A 985 -39.72 35.69 -73.28
C GLY A 985 -38.87 34.49 -72.87
N SER A 986 -37.81 34.24 -73.62
CA SER A 986 -36.91 33.11 -73.39
C SER A 986 -35.49 33.43 -73.83
N LEU A 987 -34.51 32.95 -73.07
CA LEU A 987 -33.12 32.92 -73.50
C LEU A 987 -32.74 31.48 -73.87
N THR A 988 -32.30 31.29 -75.10
CA THR A 988 -31.76 30.02 -75.57
C THR A 988 -30.24 30.07 -75.58
N ILE A 989 -29.63 29.07 -74.96
CA ILE A 989 -28.20 28.81 -75.08
C ILE A 989 -27.99 27.63 -76.02
N ASN A 990 -27.42 27.91 -77.19
CA ASN A 990 -27.12 26.87 -78.15
C ASN A 990 -26.00 25.97 -77.62
N ASN A 991 -26.22 24.65 -77.73
CA ASN A 991 -25.31 23.64 -77.18
C ASN A 991 -25.01 23.83 -75.68
N GLY A 992 -26.00 24.29 -74.91
CA GLY A 992 -25.88 24.52 -73.47
C GLY A 992 -25.94 23.24 -72.62
N LYS A 993 -26.48 22.13 -73.14
CA LYS A 993 -26.65 20.87 -72.38
C LYS A 993 -25.29 20.35 -71.93
N GLY A 994 -25.12 20.11 -70.62
CA GLY A 994 -23.85 19.65 -70.04
C GLY A 994 -22.75 20.71 -69.93
N LYS A 995 -22.97 21.96 -70.36
CA LYS A 995 -22.02 23.07 -70.11
C LYS A 995 -22.24 23.67 -68.71
N LYS A 996 -21.18 24.27 -68.15
CA LYS A 996 -21.23 25.07 -66.91
C LYS A 996 -21.72 26.47 -67.24
N LEU A 997 -22.97 26.76 -66.92
CA LEU A 997 -23.62 28.03 -67.20
C LEU A 997 -23.55 28.94 -65.96
N ALA A 998 -22.89 30.09 -66.06
CA ALA A 998 -22.80 31.08 -64.99
C ALA A 998 -23.94 32.10 -65.09
N LEU A 999 -24.95 31.94 -64.25
CA LEU A 999 -26.17 32.76 -64.20
C LEU A 999 -26.08 33.78 -63.06
N ILE A 1000 -26.32 35.05 -63.36
CA ILE A 1000 -26.43 36.14 -62.41
C ILE A 1000 -27.92 36.38 -62.13
N ASP A 1001 -28.31 36.27 -60.86
CA ASP A 1001 -29.68 36.50 -60.44
C ASP A 1001 -30.05 38.01 -60.43
N ALA A 1002 -31.33 38.31 -60.21
CA ALA A 1002 -31.84 39.69 -60.16
C ALA A 1002 -31.25 40.53 -59.00
N LYS A 1003 -30.51 39.91 -58.06
CA LYS A 1003 -29.81 40.57 -56.95
C LYS A 1003 -28.29 40.70 -57.22
N GLY A 1004 -27.82 40.33 -58.41
CA GLY A 1004 -26.42 40.44 -58.82
C GLY A 1004 -25.53 39.26 -58.39
N LYS A 1005 -26.09 38.17 -57.85
CA LYS A 1005 -25.32 37.01 -57.40
C LYS A 1005 -25.14 36.00 -58.53
N SER A 1006 -23.87 35.73 -58.88
CA SER A 1006 -23.50 34.75 -59.89
C SER A 1006 -23.48 33.33 -59.32
N SER A 1007 -24.11 32.38 -60.00
CA SER A 1007 -24.09 30.94 -59.70
C SER A 1007 -23.73 30.15 -60.96
N THR A 1008 -22.86 29.15 -60.85
CA THR A 1008 -22.50 28.29 -61.99
C THR A 1008 -23.17 26.93 -61.85
N GLN A 1009 -23.95 26.53 -62.85
CA GLN A 1009 -24.70 25.27 -62.83
C GLN A 1009 -24.48 24.48 -64.11
N THR A 1010 -24.33 23.16 -63.99
CA THR A 1010 -24.35 22.24 -65.13
C THR A 1010 -25.75 21.66 -65.24
N ILE A 1011 -26.42 21.87 -66.37
CA ILE A 1011 -27.80 21.38 -66.56
C ILE A 1011 -27.76 20.07 -67.36
N SER A 1012 -28.19 18.98 -66.71
CA SER A 1012 -28.15 17.60 -67.21
C SER A 1012 -29.29 16.77 -66.59
N ASP A 1013 -29.79 15.78 -67.33
CA ASP A 1013 -30.87 14.86 -66.93
C ASP A 1013 -30.37 13.76 -65.97
N VAL A 1014 -29.05 13.54 -65.96
CA VAL A 1014 -28.32 12.62 -65.09
C VAL A 1014 -27.30 13.41 -64.28
N VAL A 1015 -27.27 13.19 -62.97
CA VAL A 1015 -26.22 13.71 -62.09
C VAL A 1015 -25.25 12.58 -61.79
N THR A 1016 -24.03 12.70 -62.30
CA THR A 1016 -22.92 11.80 -61.94
C THR A 1016 -22.24 12.33 -60.69
N VAL A 1017 -22.21 11.52 -59.64
CA VAL A 1017 -21.49 11.82 -58.40
C VAL A 1017 -20.14 11.11 -58.46
N THR A 1018 -19.05 11.87 -58.35
CA THR A 1018 -17.66 11.37 -58.34
C THR A 1018 -16.99 11.72 -57.02
N ASN A 1019 -15.74 11.31 -56.78
CA ASN A 1019 -15.01 11.65 -55.56
C ASN A 1019 -14.79 13.16 -55.34
N SER A 1020 -14.91 13.98 -56.38
CA SER A 1020 -14.80 15.45 -56.30
C SER A 1020 -16.14 16.15 -56.01
N THR A 1021 -17.28 15.46 -56.08
CA THR A 1021 -18.58 16.03 -55.75
C THR A 1021 -18.67 16.30 -54.24
N LYS A 1022 -19.10 17.51 -53.82
CA LYS A 1022 -19.31 17.80 -52.39
C LYS A 1022 -20.55 17.04 -51.89
N SER A 1023 -20.44 16.47 -50.68
CA SER A 1023 -21.53 15.82 -49.95
C SER A 1023 -22.02 16.77 -48.85
N PRO A 1024 -23.34 16.98 -48.64
CA PRO A 1024 -24.48 16.25 -49.23
C PRO A 1024 -24.88 16.71 -50.63
N VAL A 1025 -25.41 15.79 -51.43
CA VAL A 1025 -25.99 16.03 -52.77
C VAL A 1025 -27.51 16.09 -52.64
N THR A 1026 -28.12 17.22 -52.97
CA THR A 1026 -29.60 17.34 -53.04
C THR A 1026 -30.03 17.31 -54.51
N VAL A 1027 -30.98 16.44 -54.86
CA VAL A 1027 -31.38 16.20 -56.25
C VAL A 1027 -32.25 17.35 -56.77
N ALA A 1028 -31.83 18.01 -57.85
CA ALA A 1028 -32.61 19.11 -58.43
C ALA A 1028 -33.86 18.60 -59.19
N PRO A 1029 -34.95 19.40 -59.32
CA PRO A 1029 -36.24 18.95 -59.89
C PRO A 1029 -36.19 18.37 -61.31
N TYR A 1030 -35.20 18.75 -62.12
CA TYR A 1030 -35.01 18.29 -63.51
C TYR A 1030 -34.19 16.99 -63.61
N VAL A 1031 -33.66 16.48 -62.51
CA VAL A 1031 -32.79 15.30 -62.48
C VAL A 1031 -33.62 14.03 -62.29
N LYS A 1032 -33.42 13.05 -63.18
CA LYS A 1032 -34.12 11.76 -63.13
C LYS A 1032 -33.28 10.65 -62.50
N THR A 1033 -31.97 10.69 -62.71
CA THR A 1033 -31.04 9.66 -62.22
C THR A 1033 -29.85 10.30 -61.51
N VAL A 1034 -29.54 9.79 -60.32
CA VAL A 1034 -28.29 10.09 -59.61
C VAL A 1034 -27.42 8.86 -59.66
N ASN A 1035 -26.23 8.98 -60.25
CA ASN A 1035 -25.31 7.87 -60.41
C ASN A 1035 -23.99 8.15 -59.69
N ALA A 1036 -23.81 7.53 -58.52
CA ALA A 1036 -22.61 7.60 -57.71
C ALA A 1036 -21.68 6.39 -57.87
N SER A 1037 -21.96 5.46 -58.79
CA SER A 1037 -21.19 4.20 -58.95
C SER A 1037 -19.67 4.37 -59.16
N LYS A 1038 -19.24 5.55 -59.62
CA LYS A 1038 -17.81 5.89 -59.83
C LYS A 1038 -17.15 6.56 -58.62
N ARG A 1039 -17.88 6.77 -57.53
CA ARG A 1039 -17.39 7.35 -56.29
C ARG A 1039 -16.96 6.23 -55.34
N THR A 1040 -15.76 6.36 -54.77
CA THR A 1040 -15.22 5.41 -53.79
C THR A 1040 -15.32 5.91 -52.36
N LYS A 1041 -15.54 7.21 -52.15
CA LYS A 1041 -15.77 7.83 -50.84
C LYS A 1041 -17.26 7.91 -50.53
N ALA A 1042 -17.62 7.82 -49.24
CA ALA A 1042 -19.00 8.00 -48.78
C ALA A 1042 -19.65 9.30 -49.31
N VAL A 1043 -20.93 9.23 -49.68
CA VAL A 1043 -21.76 10.37 -50.06
C VAL A 1043 -23.11 10.34 -49.37
N LYS A 1044 -23.59 11.52 -48.96
CA LYS A 1044 -24.95 11.74 -48.47
C LYS A 1044 -25.81 12.26 -49.63
N ILE A 1045 -26.84 11.52 -50.04
CA ILE A 1045 -27.72 11.88 -51.17
C ILE A 1045 -29.14 12.10 -50.65
N THR A 1046 -29.70 13.28 -50.90
CA THR A 1046 -31.06 13.66 -50.53
C THR A 1046 -31.94 13.72 -51.77
N GLY A 1047 -32.95 12.84 -51.86
CA GLY A 1047 -33.93 12.80 -52.96
C GLY A 1047 -34.79 14.06 -53.05
N ASN A 1048 -35.60 14.17 -54.10
CA ASN A 1048 -36.58 15.24 -54.26
C ASN A 1048 -38.02 14.71 -54.33
N ALA A 1049 -39.00 15.59 -54.56
CA ALA A 1049 -40.41 15.21 -54.56
C ALA A 1049 -40.84 14.35 -55.77
N PHE A 1050 -39.95 14.15 -56.76
CA PHE A 1050 -40.21 13.38 -57.97
C PHE A 1050 -39.54 12.01 -57.86
N ALA A 1051 -40.00 11.04 -58.65
CA ALA A 1051 -39.41 9.70 -58.64
C ALA A 1051 -37.94 9.75 -59.09
N ASN A 1052 -37.02 9.42 -58.19
CA ASN A 1052 -35.59 9.37 -58.48
C ASN A 1052 -35.08 7.92 -58.45
N THR A 1053 -34.19 7.59 -59.39
CA THR A 1053 -33.36 6.37 -59.29
C THR A 1053 -31.98 6.75 -58.79
N ILE A 1054 -31.57 6.17 -57.66
CA ILE A 1054 -30.31 6.45 -57.00
C ILE A 1054 -29.44 5.19 -57.04
N ILE A 1055 -28.28 5.35 -57.67
CA ILE A 1055 -27.19 4.37 -57.67
C ILE A 1055 -26.11 4.92 -56.75
N GLY A 1056 -25.82 4.21 -55.66
CA GLY A 1056 -24.76 4.45 -54.71
C GLY A 1056 -23.36 4.31 -55.31
N GLY A 1057 -22.37 4.70 -54.52
CA GLY A 1057 -20.95 4.47 -54.77
C GLY A 1057 -20.44 3.25 -54.00
N LYS A 1058 -19.12 3.06 -54.02
CA LYS A 1058 -18.45 1.98 -53.26
C LYS A 1058 -18.19 2.33 -51.80
N GLY A 1059 -18.46 3.57 -51.40
CA GLY A 1059 -18.28 4.04 -50.02
C GLY A 1059 -19.51 3.73 -49.18
N ASN A 1060 -19.39 3.87 -47.86
CA ASN A 1060 -20.51 3.74 -46.93
C ASN A 1060 -21.44 4.95 -47.04
N ASP A 1061 -22.38 4.89 -47.97
CA ASP A 1061 -23.19 6.02 -48.39
C ASP A 1061 -24.37 6.28 -47.44
N VAL A 1062 -24.94 7.48 -47.50
CA VAL A 1062 -26.10 7.86 -46.69
C VAL A 1062 -27.22 8.36 -47.61
N PHE A 1063 -28.27 7.58 -47.78
CA PHE A 1063 -29.43 7.96 -48.59
C PHE A 1063 -30.50 8.61 -47.71
N ILE A 1064 -30.85 9.87 -47.97
CA ILE A 1064 -31.93 10.58 -47.30
C ILE A 1064 -33.14 10.61 -48.23
N TYR A 1065 -34.20 9.93 -47.81
CA TYR A 1065 -35.49 10.00 -48.47
C TYR A 1065 -36.25 11.26 -48.02
N THR A 1066 -36.91 11.93 -48.96
CA THR A 1066 -37.68 13.16 -48.68
C THR A 1066 -39.16 13.01 -49.06
N ALA A 1067 -39.47 12.59 -50.30
CA ALA A 1067 -40.82 12.31 -50.79
C ALA A 1067 -40.75 11.52 -52.12
N GLY A 1068 -41.89 11.09 -52.66
CA GLY A 1068 -41.95 10.44 -53.98
C GLY A 1068 -41.79 8.91 -53.94
N LYS A 1069 -41.60 8.30 -55.11
CA LYS A 1069 -41.41 6.84 -55.29
C LYS A 1069 -39.97 6.58 -55.68
N ASP A 1070 -39.10 6.52 -54.68
CA ASP A 1070 -37.66 6.43 -54.89
C ASP A 1070 -37.15 4.98 -54.87
N VAL A 1071 -36.09 4.75 -55.63
CA VAL A 1071 -35.43 3.45 -55.73
C VAL A 1071 -33.94 3.61 -55.45
N ILE A 1072 -33.45 2.87 -54.45
CA ILE A 1072 -32.01 2.63 -54.22
C ILE A 1072 -31.67 1.29 -54.84
N SER A 1073 -30.86 1.32 -55.89
CA SER A 1073 -30.62 0.15 -56.74
C SER A 1073 -29.52 -0.80 -56.23
N ASP A 1074 -28.59 -0.32 -55.43
CA ASP A 1074 -27.32 -1.00 -55.11
C ASP A 1074 -26.89 -0.79 -53.65
N TYR A 1075 -27.74 -1.18 -52.71
CA TYR A 1075 -27.43 -1.08 -51.28
C TYR A 1075 -26.31 -2.04 -50.83
N ALA A 1076 -25.23 -1.48 -50.27
CA ALA A 1076 -24.11 -2.19 -49.66
C ALA A 1076 -24.19 -2.23 -48.13
N SER A 1077 -23.51 -3.20 -47.49
CA SER A 1077 -23.62 -3.47 -46.04
C SER A 1077 -23.14 -2.33 -45.12
N GLY A 1078 -22.40 -1.36 -45.66
CA GLY A 1078 -21.95 -0.18 -44.93
C GLY A 1078 -22.82 1.06 -45.16
N ASP A 1079 -23.79 1.00 -46.06
CA ASP A 1079 -24.65 2.13 -46.38
C ASP A 1079 -25.70 2.37 -45.30
N LYS A 1080 -26.11 3.62 -45.14
CA LYS A 1080 -27.15 4.05 -44.21
C LYS A 1080 -28.31 4.67 -44.96
N ILE A 1081 -29.52 4.46 -44.46
CA ILE A 1081 -30.73 5.05 -45.01
C ILE A 1081 -31.39 5.89 -43.92
N SER A 1082 -31.61 7.16 -44.21
CA SER A 1082 -32.37 8.08 -43.38
C SER A 1082 -33.74 8.30 -44.02
N LEU A 1083 -34.79 7.92 -43.30
CA LEU A 1083 -36.16 7.94 -43.83
C LEU A 1083 -36.92 9.24 -43.51
N GLY A 1084 -36.35 10.14 -42.69
CA GLY A 1084 -36.86 11.49 -42.45
C GLY A 1084 -38.21 11.59 -41.72
N ALA A 1085 -38.98 10.50 -41.60
CA ALA A 1085 -40.25 10.39 -40.90
C ALA A 1085 -40.41 8.97 -40.31
N GLU A 1086 -41.41 8.77 -39.45
CA GLU A 1086 -41.70 7.44 -38.87
C GLU A 1086 -42.08 6.42 -39.95
N ILE A 1087 -41.53 5.21 -39.83
CA ILE A 1087 -41.81 4.10 -40.72
C ILE A 1087 -43.20 3.57 -40.37
N SER A 1088 -44.17 3.76 -41.27
CA SER A 1088 -45.53 3.26 -41.07
C SER A 1088 -45.66 1.75 -41.30
N ALA A 1089 -44.81 1.18 -42.16
CA ALA A 1089 -44.69 -0.27 -42.38
C ALA A 1089 -43.36 -0.62 -43.06
N THR A 1090 -42.77 -1.74 -42.63
CA THR A 1090 -41.64 -2.39 -43.31
C THR A 1090 -42.12 -3.71 -43.89
N ALA A 1091 -42.06 -3.85 -45.22
CA ALA A 1091 -42.44 -5.07 -45.90
C ALA A 1091 -41.23 -5.68 -46.61
N VAL A 1092 -41.08 -7.00 -46.49
CA VAL A 1092 -40.14 -7.76 -47.30
C VAL A 1092 -40.90 -8.32 -48.50
N SER A 1093 -40.58 -7.83 -49.71
CA SER A 1093 -41.16 -8.28 -50.98
C SER A 1093 -40.05 -8.86 -51.87
N GLY A 1094 -40.04 -10.19 -52.02
CA GLY A 1094 -38.93 -10.89 -52.68
C GLY A 1094 -37.62 -10.71 -51.91
N ASN A 1095 -36.56 -10.25 -52.57
CA ASN A 1095 -35.27 -9.89 -51.95
C ASN A 1095 -35.16 -8.39 -51.60
N ASN A 1096 -36.21 -7.61 -51.82
CA ASN A 1096 -36.22 -6.17 -51.60
C ASN A 1096 -36.88 -5.84 -50.27
N VAL A 1097 -36.47 -4.73 -49.67
CA VAL A 1097 -37.12 -4.16 -48.48
C VAL A 1097 -37.79 -2.87 -48.90
N VAL A 1098 -39.10 -2.78 -48.69
CA VAL A 1098 -39.90 -1.60 -49.02
C VAL A 1098 -40.29 -0.90 -47.72
N PHE A 1099 -39.93 0.37 -47.62
CA PHE A 1099 -40.33 1.26 -46.54
C PHE A 1099 -41.47 2.15 -47.03
N THR A 1100 -42.60 2.11 -46.33
CA THR A 1100 -43.69 3.06 -46.56
C THR A 1100 -43.52 4.26 -45.63
N VAL A 1101 -43.26 5.43 -46.20
CA VAL A 1101 -42.93 6.66 -45.48
C VAL A 1101 -43.86 7.78 -45.94
N GLY A 1102 -44.80 8.16 -45.08
CA GLY A 1102 -45.85 9.13 -45.42
C GLY A 1102 -46.70 8.69 -46.63
N LYS A 1103 -46.87 9.57 -47.63
CA LYS A 1103 -47.62 9.30 -48.88
C LYS A 1103 -46.78 8.67 -50.00
N GLY A 1104 -45.50 8.38 -49.74
CA GLY A 1104 -44.57 7.83 -50.73
C GLY A 1104 -43.95 6.52 -50.26
N SER A 1105 -43.01 6.01 -51.05
CA SER A 1105 -42.37 4.73 -50.79
C SER A 1105 -40.89 4.77 -51.18
N LEU A 1106 -40.05 4.19 -50.33
CA LEU A 1106 -38.66 3.90 -50.66
C LEU A 1106 -38.49 2.40 -50.87
N THR A 1107 -38.00 2.02 -52.06
CA THR A 1107 -37.63 0.63 -52.34
C THR A 1107 -36.11 0.47 -52.27
N VAL A 1108 -35.65 -0.46 -51.43
CA VAL A 1108 -34.24 -0.86 -51.34
C VAL A 1108 -34.07 -2.23 -51.98
N ASN A 1109 -33.40 -2.25 -53.12
CA ASN A 1109 -33.23 -3.48 -53.88
C ASN A 1109 -32.17 -4.40 -53.22
N ASN A 1110 -32.45 -5.71 -53.22
CA ASN A 1110 -31.56 -6.76 -52.71
C ASN A 1110 -31.14 -6.60 -51.24
N ALA A 1111 -32.07 -6.17 -50.38
CA ALA A 1111 -31.86 -5.89 -48.96
C ALA A 1111 -32.28 -7.02 -47.99
N LYS A 1112 -33.03 -8.04 -48.44
CA LYS A 1112 -33.47 -9.16 -47.59
C LYS A 1112 -32.28 -9.95 -47.03
N GLY A 1113 -32.28 -10.20 -45.72
CA GLY A 1113 -31.21 -10.91 -45.03
C GLY A 1113 -29.91 -10.10 -44.87
N LYS A 1114 -29.86 -8.87 -45.38
CA LYS A 1114 -28.76 -7.93 -45.13
C LYS A 1114 -29.04 -7.10 -43.87
N LYS A 1115 -27.96 -6.68 -43.21
CA LYS A 1115 -28.02 -5.72 -42.12
C LYS A 1115 -28.30 -4.34 -42.69
N LEU A 1116 -29.49 -3.81 -42.42
CA LEU A 1116 -29.89 -2.46 -42.84
C LEU A 1116 -29.58 -1.46 -41.73
N ALA A 1117 -28.68 -0.51 -41.99
CA ALA A 1117 -28.39 0.60 -41.10
C ALA A 1117 -29.39 1.74 -41.34
N LEU A 1118 -30.43 1.81 -40.50
CA LEU A 1118 -31.49 2.82 -40.58
C LEU A 1118 -31.19 3.96 -39.60
N ILE A 1119 -31.25 5.19 -40.08
CA ILE A 1119 -31.14 6.40 -39.27
C ILE A 1119 -32.55 6.95 -39.06
N ASP A 1120 -32.96 7.03 -37.80
CA ASP A 1120 -34.28 7.59 -37.44
C ASP A 1120 -34.35 9.12 -37.66
N ALA A 1121 -35.55 9.69 -37.50
CA ALA A 1121 -35.79 11.12 -37.65
C ALA A 1121 -35.03 12.01 -36.64
N LYS A 1122 -34.44 11.42 -35.59
CA LYS A 1122 -33.62 12.09 -34.57
C LYS A 1122 -32.10 11.86 -34.77
N GLY A 1123 -31.69 11.15 -35.83
CA GLY A 1123 -30.29 10.95 -36.19
C GLY A 1123 -29.63 9.70 -35.60
N LYS A 1124 -30.36 8.82 -34.88
CA LYS A 1124 -29.78 7.60 -34.28
C LYS A 1124 -29.77 6.46 -35.31
N SER A 1125 -28.59 5.87 -35.53
CA SER A 1125 -28.38 4.75 -36.46
C SER A 1125 -28.64 3.41 -35.75
N SER A 1126 -29.52 2.57 -36.29
CA SER A 1126 -29.77 1.20 -35.84
C SER A 1126 -29.50 0.22 -36.98
N THR A 1127 -28.82 -0.90 -36.70
CA THR A 1127 -28.54 -1.94 -37.70
C THR A 1127 -29.44 -3.13 -37.46
N GLN A 1128 -30.36 -3.40 -38.38
CA GLN A 1128 -31.34 -4.47 -38.23
C GLN A 1128 -31.12 -5.56 -39.28
N THR A 1129 -30.94 -6.82 -38.86
CA THR A 1129 -31.21 -7.97 -39.72
C THR A 1129 -32.70 -8.25 -39.56
N ILE A 1130 -33.49 -8.03 -40.59
CA ILE A 1130 -34.95 -8.12 -40.46
C ILE A 1130 -35.35 -9.61 -40.55
N SER A 1131 -35.41 -10.29 -39.37
CA SER A 1131 -36.00 -11.63 -39.11
C SER A 1131 -36.31 -11.83 -37.61
N ASP A 1132 -37.49 -12.36 -37.23
CA ASP A 1132 -38.01 -12.33 -35.83
C ASP A 1132 -37.92 -13.65 -35.03
N VAL A 1133 -37.52 -14.77 -35.66
CA VAL A 1133 -37.40 -16.09 -35.01
C VAL A 1133 -36.03 -16.67 -35.30
N LEU A 1134 -35.33 -17.14 -34.25
CA LEU A 1134 -34.10 -17.91 -34.42
C LEU A 1134 -34.42 -19.40 -34.30
N THR A 1135 -34.50 -20.06 -35.46
CA THR A 1135 -34.61 -21.53 -35.50
C THR A 1135 -33.22 -22.15 -35.43
N VAL A 1136 -32.99 -22.97 -34.42
CA VAL A 1136 -31.73 -23.70 -34.20
C VAL A 1136 -31.92 -25.12 -34.72
N THR A 1137 -31.17 -25.47 -35.75
CA THR A 1137 -31.25 -26.79 -36.42
C THR A 1137 -29.95 -27.56 -36.20
N ASN A 1138 -29.85 -28.81 -36.66
CA ASN A 1138 -28.61 -29.60 -36.56
C ASN A 1138 -27.39 -28.93 -37.26
N SER A 1139 -27.63 -28.02 -38.22
CA SER A 1139 -26.56 -27.28 -38.91
C SER A 1139 -26.11 -26.02 -38.17
N THR A 1140 -26.84 -25.57 -37.15
CA THR A 1140 -26.43 -24.41 -36.33
C THR A 1140 -25.23 -24.80 -35.46
N LYS A 1141 -24.11 -24.07 -35.56
CA LYS A 1141 -22.93 -24.30 -34.73
C LYS A 1141 -23.26 -24.02 -33.25
N SER A 1142 -22.77 -24.90 -32.38
CA SER A 1142 -22.86 -24.77 -30.93
C SER A 1142 -21.51 -24.27 -30.40
N PRO A 1143 -21.44 -23.25 -29.53
CA PRO A 1143 -22.55 -22.55 -28.87
C PRO A 1143 -23.28 -21.50 -29.75
N VAL A 1144 -24.58 -21.30 -29.49
CA VAL A 1144 -25.46 -20.32 -30.15
C VAL A 1144 -25.54 -19.04 -29.32
N THR A 1145 -25.04 -17.92 -29.87
CA THR A 1145 -25.18 -16.58 -29.28
C THR A 1145 -26.34 -15.82 -29.92
N VAL A 1146 -27.30 -15.36 -29.11
CA VAL A 1146 -28.57 -14.79 -29.57
C VAL A 1146 -28.49 -13.26 -29.74
N ALA A 1147 -28.96 -12.74 -30.88
CA ALA A 1147 -28.96 -11.29 -31.16
C ALA A 1147 -30.00 -10.54 -30.29
N PRO A 1148 -29.79 -9.24 -29.97
CA PRO A 1148 -30.59 -8.52 -28.96
C PRO A 1148 -32.09 -8.34 -29.26
N TYR A 1149 -32.53 -8.54 -30.50
CA TYR A 1149 -33.94 -8.40 -30.93
C TYR A 1149 -34.66 -9.75 -31.09
N VAL A 1150 -33.94 -10.86 -30.98
CA VAL A 1150 -34.50 -12.21 -31.08
C VAL A 1150 -35.13 -12.57 -29.74
N LYS A 1151 -36.42 -12.89 -29.74
CA LYS A 1151 -37.20 -13.24 -28.54
C LYS A 1151 -37.48 -14.75 -28.40
N THR A 1152 -37.44 -15.46 -29.51
CA THR A 1152 -37.76 -16.89 -29.56
C THR A 1152 -36.62 -17.66 -30.19
N ILE A 1153 -36.09 -18.62 -29.43
CA ILE A 1153 -35.08 -19.56 -29.87
C ILE A 1153 -35.67 -20.96 -29.80
N ASN A 1154 -35.86 -21.55 -30.97
CA ASN A 1154 -36.47 -22.88 -31.07
C ASN A 1154 -35.45 -23.90 -31.59
N ALA A 1155 -34.96 -24.75 -30.69
CA ALA A 1155 -34.11 -25.90 -31.00
C ALA A 1155 -34.83 -27.25 -30.86
N SER A 1156 -36.16 -27.27 -30.66
CA SER A 1156 -36.93 -28.49 -30.37
C SER A 1156 -36.81 -29.60 -31.44
N ALA A 1157 -36.56 -29.22 -32.69
CA ALA A 1157 -36.36 -30.14 -33.80
C ALA A 1157 -34.92 -30.68 -33.91
N ARG A 1158 -33.99 -30.20 -33.07
CA ARG A 1158 -32.58 -30.60 -33.08
C ARG A 1158 -32.43 -31.96 -32.41
N THR A 1159 -31.68 -32.86 -33.06
CA THR A 1159 -31.47 -34.25 -32.62
C THR A 1159 -30.06 -34.51 -32.11
N THR A 1160 -29.24 -33.46 -31.99
CA THR A 1160 -27.89 -33.46 -31.42
C THR A 1160 -27.78 -32.39 -30.34
N ALA A 1161 -26.91 -32.61 -29.35
CA ALA A 1161 -26.70 -31.65 -28.27
C ALA A 1161 -26.36 -30.24 -28.78
N VAL A 1162 -26.88 -29.21 -28.12
CA VAL A 1162 -26.58 -27.80 -28.40
C VAL A 1162 -26.34 -27.00 -27.12
N LYS A 1163 -25.38 -26.08 -27.17
CA LYS A 1163 -25.21 -25.02 -26.18
C LYS A 1163 -25.89 -23.74 -26.67
N ILE A 1164 -26.87 -23.23 -25.95
CA ILE A 1164 -27.60 -22.00 -26.29
C ILE A 1164 -27.40 -20.99 -25.17
N THR A 1165 -27.06 -19.75 -25.52
CA THR A 1165 -26.97 -18.64 -24.56
C THR A 1165 -27.90 -17.53 -24.98
N GLY A 1166 -28.95 -17.30 -24.18
CA GLY A 1166 -29.91 -16.23 -24.38
C GLY A 1166 -29.29 -14.84 -24.15
N ASN A 1167 -30.05 -13.82 -24.57
CA ASN A 1167 -29.69 -12.41 -24.43
C ASN A 1167 -30.30 -11.83 -23.12
N ALA A 1168 -30.27 -10.51 -22.95
CA ALA A 1168 -30.80 -9.87 -21.74
C ALA A 1168 -32.34 -9.73 -21.72
N LEU A 1169 -33.05 -10.11 -22.79
CA LEU A 1169 -34.51 -10.11 -22.85
C LEU A 1169 -35.06 -11.37 -22.19
N ALA A 1170 -36.32 -11.38 -21.75
CA ALA A 1170 -37.03 -12.60 -21.35
C ALA A 1170 -37.15 -13.56 -22.56
N ASN A 1171 -36.23 -14.50 -22.68
CA ASN A 1171 -36.10 -15.42 -23.79
C ASN A 1171 -36.99 -16.64 -23.57
N THR A 1172 -37.62 -17.09 -24.66
CA THR A 1172 -38.23 -18.42 -24.72
C THR A 1172 -37.27 -19.34 -25.47
N ILE A 1173 -36.62 -20.23 -24.72
CA ILE A 1173 -35.58 -21.13 -25.26
C ILE A 1173 -36.06 -22.57 -25.14
N SER A 1174 -36.24 -23.22 -26.29
CA SER A 1174 -36.54 -24.66 -26.34
C SER A 1174 -35.31 -25.43 -26.80
N GLY A 1175 -34.80 -26.32 -25.95
CA GLY A 1175 -33.81 -27.34 -26.31
C GLY A 1175 -34.38 -28.41 -27.24
N GLY A 1176 -33.49 -29.18 -27.84
CA GLY A 1176 -33.81 -30.36 -28.63
C GLY A 1176 -34.05 -31.61 -27.78
N THR A 1177 -33.89 -32.77 -28.42
CA THR A 1177 -34.23 -34.10 -27.83
C THR A 1177 -33.04 -34.81 -27.16
N LYS A 1178 -31.88 -34.16 -27.11
CA LYS A 1178 -30.62 -34.69 -26.53
C LYS A 1178 -30.19 -33.82 -25.35
N ASN A 1179 -29.06 -34.19 -24.73
CA ASN A 1179 -28.49 -33.49 -23.57
C ASN A 1179 -27.94 -32.12 -23.98
N ASP A 1180 -28.78 -31.10 -23.92
CA ASP A 1180 -28.46 -29.72 -24.29
C ASP A 1180 -27.90 -28.92 -23.11
N SER A 1181 -27.14 -27.87 -23.41
CA SER A 1181 -26.66 -26.87 -22.47
C SER A 1181 -27.39 -25.54 -22.70
N ILE A 1182 -28.34 -25.19 -21.85
CA ILE A 1182 -29.14 -23.97 -22.04
C ILE A 1182 -28.76 -22.96 -20.97
N VAL A 1183 -28.43 -21.74 -21.40
CA VAL A 1183 -28.09 -20.61 -20.54
C VAL A 1183 -29.12 -19.52 -20.83
N GLY A 1184 -29.94 -19.16 -19.84
CA GLY A 1184 -31.03 -18.19 -20.02
C GLY A 1184 -30.55 -16.80 -20.39
N GLY A 1185 -29.49 -16.34 -19.72
CA GLY A 1185 -29.05 -14.96 -19.80
C GLY A 1185 -29.49 -14.21 -18.53
N LYS A 1186 -29.57 -12.87 -18.59
CA LYS A 1186 -29.93 -12.04 -17.43
C LYS A 1186 -31.45 -11.80 -17.31
N GLY A 1187 -32.27 -12.32 -18.24
CA GLY A 1187 -33.72 -12.08 -18.26
C GLY A 1187 -34.48 -13.02 -17.33
N ASN A 1188 -35.81 -12.85 -17.22
CA ASN A 1188 -36.69 -13.86 -16.61
C ASN A 1188 -37.03 -14.89 -17.69
N ASP A 1189 -36.20 -15.91 -17.82
CA ASP A 1189 -36.20 -16.77 -18.98
C ASP A 1189 -37.12 -17.98 -18.82
N LYS A 1190 -37.71 -18.42 -19.94
CA LYS A 1190 -38.50 -19.66 -20.01
C LYS A 1190 -37.70 -20.71 -20.75
N LEU A 1191 -37.18 -21.66 -19.99
CA LEU A 1191 -36.27 -22.68 -20.49
C LEU A 1191 -36.98 -24.02 -20.54
N TYR A 1192 -37.09 -24.58 -21.74
CA TYR A 1192 -37.72 -25.87 -21.99
C TYR A 1192 -36.67 -26.89 -22.42
N GLY A 1193 -36.69 -28.07 -21.81
CA GLY A 1193 -35.80 -29.16 -22.20
C GLY A 1193 -36.40 -30.55 -21.98
N GLY A 1194 -35.96 -31.51 -22.80
CA GLY A 1194 -36.12 -32.96 -22.61
C GLY A 1194 -34.77 -33.68 -22.66
N GLY A 1195 -34.61 -34.81 -21.95
CA GLY A 1195 -33.31 -35.52 -21.80
C GLY A 1195 -32.45 -35.03 -20.62
N LYS A 1196 -31.21 -35.54 -20.46
CA LYS A 1196 -30.25 -35.17 -19.39
C LYS A 1196 -29.58 -33.82 -19.67
N ASN A 1197 -30.36 -32.74 -19.61
CA ASN A 1197 -29.89 -31.38 -19.92
C ASN A 1197 -29.11 -30.74 -18.77
N VAL A 1198 -28.19 -29.83 -19.13
CA VAL A 1198 -27.46 -28.95 -18.21
C VAL A 1198 -27.96 -27.53 -18.41
N ILE A 1199 -28.54 -26.93 -17.37
CA ILE A 1199 -29.06 -25.56 -17.45
C ILE A 1199 -28.35 -24.66 -16.46
N TYR A 1200 -27.97 -23.47 -16.92
CA TYR A 1200 -27.36 -22.40 -16.12
C TYR A 1200 -28.31 -21.20 -16.09
N GLY A 1201 -28.89 -20.91 -14.92
CA GLY A 1201 -29.64 -19.69 -14.65
C GLY A 1201 -28.75 -18.64 -13.97
N PHE A 1202 -29.05 -17.36 -14.18
CA PHE A 1202 -28.37 -16.23 -13.53
C PHE A 1202 -29.28 -15.61 -12.45
N GLU A 1203 -28.94 -14.42 -11.93
CA GLU A 1203 -29.41 -13.83 -10.66
C GLU A 1203 -30.94 -13.57 -10.49
N ASN A 1204 -31.78 -13.86 -11.49
CA ASN A 1204 -33.22 -13.49 -11.52
C ASN A 1204 -34.17 -14.71 -11.48
N ASP A 1205 -35.49 -14.46 -11.35
CA ASP A 1205 -36.54 -15.49 -11.24
C ASP A 1205 -36.79 -16.23 -12.58
N ASP A 1206 -35.93 -17.21 -12.88
CA ASP A 1206 -36.07 -18.07 -14.06
C ASP A 1206 -37.12 -19.18 -13.86
N LEU A 1207 -37.93 -19.44 -14.89
CA LEU A 1207 -38.90 -20.55 -14.89
C LEU A 1207 -38.37 -21.74 -15.68
N LEU A 1208 -38.17 -22.85 -14.98
CA LEU A 1208 -37.70 -24.09 -15.56
C LEU A 1208 -38.80 -25.16 -15.62
N GLN A 1209 -39.05 -25.69 -16.82
CA GLN A 1209 -40.02 -26.77 -17.04
C GLN A 1209 -39.31 -28.07 -17.45
N ILE A 1210 -39.43 -29.11 -16.61
CA ILE A 1210 -38.67 -30.36 -16.71
C ILE A 1210 -39.57 -31.53 -17.10
N THR A 1211 -39.17 -32.30 -18.12
CA THR A 1211 -39.90 -33.49 -18.60
C THR A 1211 -39.12 -34.82 -18.51
N GLY A 1212 -37.85 -34.81 -18.06
CA GLY A 1212 -36.97 -36.00 -17.90
C GLY A 1212 -35.87 -35.83 -16.84
N ALA A 1213 -34.85 -36.72 -16.81
CA ALA A 1213 -33.72 -36.63 -15.87
C ALA A 1213 -32.93 -35.34 -16.07
N PHE A 1214 -32.55 -34.63 -14.99
CA PHE A 1214 -32.15 -33.22 -15.10
C PHE A 1214 -30.97 -32.86 -14.19
N SER A 1215 -30.02 -32.05 -14.68
CA SER A 1215 -28.94 -31.46 -13.88
C SER A 1215 -28.85 -29.95 -14.05
N ALA A 1216 -28.79 -29.19 -12.96
CA ALA A 1216 -28.55 -27.75 -12.98
C ALA A 1216 -27.43 -27.33 -12.04
N SER A 1217 -26.65 -26.33 -12.47
CA SER A 1217 -25.76 -25.54 -11.62
C SER A 1217 -26.27 -24.11 -11.58
N TYR A 1218 -26.22 -23.50 -10.40
CA TYR A 1218 -26.57 -22.10 -10.15
C TYR A 1218 -25.41 -21.39 -9.46
N ASN A 1219 -25.49 -20.06 -9.36
CA ASN A 1219 -24.53 -19.27 -8.59
C ASN A 1219 -24.85 -19.38 -7.07
N LYS A 1220 -23.82 -19.36 -6.20
CA LYS A 1220 -23.95 -19.43 -4.72
C LYS A 1220 -24.86 -18.35 -4.12
N SER A 1221 -25.16 -17.28 -4.86
CA SER A 1221 -25.93 -16.10 -4.41
C SER A 1221 -27.45 -16.15 -4.65
N ALA A 1222 -28.01 -17.24 -5.19
CA ALA A 1222 -29.44 -17.31 -5.53
C ALA A 1222 -30.35 -17.35 -4.28
N LYS A 1223 -31.40 -16.51 -4.23
CA LYS A 1223 -32.34 -16.44 -3.08
C LYS A 1223 -33.47 -17.49 -3.14
N SER A 1224 -34.04 -17.76 -4.31
CA SER A 1224 -35.12 -18.75 -4.51
C SER A 1224 -35.09 -19.39 -5.90
N ILE A 1225 -35.47 -20.67 -6.02
CA ILE A 1225 -35.51 -21.41 -7.30
C ILE A 1225 -36.84 -22.15 -7.45
N ALA A 1226 -37.54 -21.98 -8.58
CA ALA A 1226 -38.83 -22.62 -8.84
C ALA A 1226 -38.78 -23.69 -9.94
N PHE A 1227 -39.35 -24.86 -9.65
CA PHE A 1227 -39.41 -26.02 -10.55
C PHE A 1227 -40.85 -26.45 -10.80
N LYS A 1228 -41.16 -26.73 -12.07
CA LYS A 1228 -42.37 -27.48 -12.43
C LYS A 1228 -41.99 -28.86 -12.94
N VAL A 1229 -42.29 -29.90 -12.16
CA VAL A 1229 -41.85 -31.29 -12.40
C VAL A 1229 -43.02 -32.11 -12.96
N GLY A 1230 -42.89 -32.59 -14.19
CA GLY A 1230 -43.86 -33.49 -14.81
C GLY A 1230 -43.78 -34.94 -14.31
N LYS A 1231 -44.84 -35.74 -14.53
CA LYS A 1231 -44.99 -37.13 -14.06
C LYS A 1231 -43.89 -38.12 -14.50
N THR A 1232 -43.03 -37.74 -15.44
CA THR A 1232 -42.02 -38.60 -16.08
C THR A 1232 -40.58 -38.32 -15.63
N ALA A 1233 -40.36 -37.40 -14.68
CA ALA A 1233 -39.03 -37.07 -14.18
C ALA A 1233 -38.50 -38.16 -13.22
N SER A 1234 -37.33 -38.72 -13.52
CA SER A 1234 -36.76 -39.86 -12.75
C SER A 1234 -35.71 -39.47 -11.71
N ALA A 1235 -35.01 -38.33 -11.87
CA ALA A 1235 -34.05 -37.78 -10.90
C ALA A 1235 -33.70 -36.31 -11.24
N ILE A 1236 -33.48 -35.49 -10.20
CA ILE A 1236 -33.00 -34.10 -10.30
C ILE A 1236 -31.69 -33.98 -9.51
N THR A 1237 -30.63 -33.48 -10.13
CA THR A 1237 -29.36 -33.17 -9.48
C THR A 1237 -29.11 -31.66 -9.53
N LEU A 1238 -28.93 -31.05 -8.36
CA LEU A 1238 -28.57 -29.64 -8.22
C LEU A 1238 -27.13 -29.57 -7.71
N ARG A 1239 -26.35 -28.57 -8.15
CA ARG A 1239 -24.99 -28.30 -7.65
C ARG A 1239 -24.76 -26.79 -7.51
N ASP A 1240 -23.78 -26.42 -6.68
CA ASP A 1240 -23.25 -25.05 -6.52
C ASP A 1240 -24.20 -23.96 -5.97
N PHE A 1241 -25.20 -24.33 -5.16
CA PHE A 1241 -26.14 -23.40 -4.50
C PHE A 1241 -25.69 -22.99 -3.09
N GLY A 1242 -26.15 -21.83 -2.61
CA GLY A 1242 -25.82 -21.31 -1.27
C GLY A 1242 -26.56 -22.03 -0.14
N ALA A 1243 -25.98 -22.03 1.07
CA ALA A 1243 -26.48 -22.75 2.25
C ALA A 1243 -27.87 -22.31 2.75
N THR A 1244 -28.40 -21.18 2.26
CA THR A 1244 -29.70 -20.61 2.64
C THR A 1244 -30.74 -20.59 1.52
N THR A 1245 -30.45 -21.22 0.36
CA THR A 1245 -31.31 -21.20 -0.83
C THR A 1245 -32.67 -21.88 -0.57
N THR A 1246 -33.77 -21.24 -0.97
CA THR A 1246 -35.14 -21.81 -0.89
C THR A 1246 -35.56 -22.43 -2.23
N PHE A 1247 -36.10 -23.65 -2.22
CA PHE A 1247 -36.55 -24.36 -3.42
C PHE A 1247 -38.08 -24.50 -3.43
N HIS A 1248 -38.72 -24.06 -4.50
CA HIS A 1248 -40.15 -24.28 -4.76
C HIS A 1248 -40.30 -25.39 -5.81
N VAL A 1249 -40.74 -26.58 -5.40
CA VAL A 1249 -40.94 -27.73 -6.28
C VAL A 1249 -42.44 -27.99 -6.38
N ASN A 1250 -43.04 -27.69 -7.54
CA ASN A 1250 -44.49 -27.64 -7.71
C ASN A 1250 -45.13 -26.75 -6.61
N ASP A 1251 -46.03 -27.31 -5.79
CA ASP A 1251 -46.75 -26.56 -4.74
C ASP A 1251 -46.09 -26.70 -3.34
N SER A 1252 -44.85 -27.19 -3.26
CA SER A 1252 -44.14 -27.44 -1.99
C SER A 1252 -42.84 -26.65 -1.91
N THR A 1253 -42.53 -26.16 -0.71
CA THR A 1253 -41.31 -25.40 -0.42
C THR A 1253 -40.32 -26.25 0.39
N TYR A 1254 -39.06 -26.21 0.02
CA TYR A 1254 -37.97 -26.94 0.68
C TYR A 1254 -36.82 -25.98 1.02
N GLN A 1255 -36.19 -26.16 2.17
CA GLN A 1255 -35.07 -25.35 2.64
C GLN A 1255 -33.90 -26.25 3.04
N LEU A 1256 -32.70 -25.89 2.58
CA LEU A 1256 -31.47 -26.58 2.96
C LEU A 1256 -30.93 -25.99 4.27
N SER A 1257 -30.54 -26.85 5.21
CA SER A 1257 -29.83 -26.48 6.43
C SER A 1257 -28.66 -27.45 6.64
N GLY A 1258 -27.43 -26.96 6.50
CA GLY A 1258 -26.25 -27.81 6.43
C GLY A 1258 -26.32 -28.79 5.25
N SER A 1259 -26.21 -30.10 5.54
CA SER A 1259 -26.34 -31.19 4.55
C SER A 1259 -27.75 -31.78 4.45
N LYS A 1260 -28.74 -31.26 5.20
CA LYS A 1260 -30.13 -31.76 5.20
C LYS A 1260 -31.07 -30.86 4.41
N LEU A 1261 -31.90 -31.48 3.55
CA LEU A 1261 -33.00 -30.81 2.85
C LEU A 1261 -34.30 -31.03 3.63
N THR A 1262 -34.92 -29.96 4.10
CA THR A 1262 -36.11 -30.00 4.96
C THR A 1262 -37.31 -29.43 4.21
N LYS A 1263 -38.45 -30.14 4.21
CA LYS A 1263 -39.70 -29.59 3.66
C LYS A 1263 -40.25 -28.56 4.65
N LYS A 1264 -40.60 -27.38 4.17
CA LYS A 1264 -41.17 -26.30 4.98
C LYS A 1264 -42.69 -26.41 5.07
#